data_AF-A0A1S3JVX5-F1
#
_entry.id   AF-A0A1S3JVX5-F1
#
_cell.length_a   1.000
_cell.length_b   1.000
_cell.length_c   1.000
_cell.angle_alpha   90.00
_cell.angle_beta   90.00
_cell.angle_gamma   90.00
#
_symmetry.space_group_name_H-M   'P 1'
#
loop_
_entity.id
_entity.type
_entity.pdbx_description
1 polymer ?
#
loop_
_entity_poly.entity_id
_entity_poly.type
_entity_poly.pdbx_seq_one_letter_code
_entity_poly.pdbx_strand_id
1 'polypeptide(L)'
;MADDPDTESSLRHASSIIVKTADGDREIQLLFGDITKLSVQEKVDVIMVSAFPGDYIPCQRSLIGALKRNLDISVKHLARDKEEDLRANFHCWWSKLLPSHLPYRRLLCFERTMKSTGHPAALVGDVFRCLVAVFNNKESTVIAPLLASGVQSFDPKMMLKAMLDAAVNWIKAGLPMSCLKLVVFAHRPDEINLEKHELWNVFESMKKKYETVTMMPEEPQIRYDIYLSYSIEDEDKVKQIEGVLKEEKKDIRIFSQVQALREDQVWQQEIYEVMITCVRVVTFLSPAFLASPECLEKYNLAVCCNRKTARHLLAPFYIESIPTFPTYMCLVQYMDFSLVQYMDFRTIDTKPQSVVQGCKTFVSLLSAKDITGQQNHQQAHTNYDYDVFISYSHKNTDKANFFLNTLTRLNPHLRIFYDRNELKAGTSWQQMLYHSVDGSKCVIALFSPTYLSSAVCTEEYNLALLKHMGETFDGQLIPVLIEPVGEVPKTHSSVKAIDAMGDAFQSVAVAICKSVVSWLKTEEMNDLVFNKVPVSLNVSKILETRRLHYFKERLELFNNQTKAKYNEKSEQPQSDSKENVPPKAEKTSPEDATAVGIDVALSYTESEEQYGQALKKMLHLKAPWVKVSKKSQSKAEGSASAELTAIDSAKVVVTFLSPSYLESSIQVEELQLALFRQRAAKEAHILYPIHILPLPRKPCYLHVVPCELALYDLLWRNQLEKKMKRNDYGMIDWDASVPYFGLDLQTVERYVKGKNPLKRVADEEMLALSLACNDIVDTLSQK
;
A
#
# COMPACT_ATOMS: atom_id res chain seq x y z
N MET A 1 -37.47 -38.73 -20.43
CA MET A 1 -36.05 -38.84 -20.06
C MET A 1 -35.28 -38.73 -21.36
N ALA A 2 -34.96 -37.50 -21.74
CA ALA A 2 -34.17 -37.19 -22.92
C ALA A 2 -32.77 -36.83 -22.40
N ASP A 3 -31.76 -37.49 -22.93
CA ASP A 3 -30.35 -37.23 -22.66
C ASP A 3 -30.03 -35.77 -23.01
N ASP A 4 -29.51 -35.04 -22.02
CA ASP A 4 -28.95 -33.70 -22.19
C ASP A 4 -27.50 -33.85 -22.68
N PRO A 5 -27.12 -33.40 -23.89
CA PRO A 5 -25.80 -33.66 -24.46
C PRO A 5 -24.69 -32.72 -23.96
N ASP A 6 -24.96 -31.78 -23.05
CA ASP A 6 -24.06 -30.64 -22.77
C ASP A 6 -23.17 -30.78 -21.51
N THR A 7 -23.02 -31.96 -20.93
CA THR A 7 -22.00 -32.20 -19.90
C THR A 7 -20.67 -32.71 -20.48
N GLU A 8 -20.04 -31.94 -21.37
CA GLU A 8 -18.63 -32.15 -21.74
C GLU A 8 -17.73 -31.46 -20.69
N SER A 9 -17.07 -32.28 -19.86
CA SER A 9 -15.94 -31.87 -19.02
C SER A 9 -14.85 -31.26 -19.91
N SER A 10 -14.53 -29.99 -19.69
CA SER A 10 -13.91 -29.17 -20.72
C SER A 10 -12.38 -29.02 -20.64
N LEU A 11 -11.78 -29.50 -19.55
CA LEU A 11 -10.34 -29.63 -19.35
C LEU A 11 -10.07 -30.99 -18.70
N ARG A 12 -9.36 -31.85 -19.41
CA ARG A 12 -8.92 -33.15 -18.89
C ARG A 12 -7.62 -32.98 -18.12
N HIS A 13 -7.64 -33.36 -16.84
CA HIS A 13 -6.42 -33.50 -16.05
C HIS A 13 -5.57 -34.68 -16.56
N ALA A 14 -4.28 -34.44 -16.77
CA ALA A 14 -3.36 -35.42 -17.34
C ALA A 14 -2.33 -35.94 -16.34
N SER A 15 -1.73 -35.03 -15.56
CA SER A 15 -0.75 -35.35 -14.52
C SER A 15 -0.49 -34.12 -13.63
N SER A 16 0.12 -34.36 -12.47
CA SER A 16 0.53 -33.33 -11.52
C SER A 16 1.93 -33.61 -10.97
N ILE A 17 2.66 -32.53 -10.68
CA ILE A 17 3.90 -32.50 -9.89
C ILE A 17 3.59 -31.81 -8.56
N ILE A 18 3.90 -32.49 -7.45
CA ILE A 18 3.82 -31.90 -6.11
C ILE A 18 5.18 -31.36 -5.72
N VAL A 19 5.24 -30.04 -5.50
CA VAL A 19 6.44 -29.33 -5.03
C VAL A 19 6.28 -29.10 -3.54
N LYS A 20 7.05 -29.85 -2.73
CA LYS A 20 7.06 -29.67 -1.28
C LYS A 20 7.83 -28.40 -0.91
N THR A 21 7.21 -27.53 -0.12
CA THR A 21 7.87 -26.35 0.48
C THR A 21 7.67 -26.33 1.99
N ALA A 22 8.37 -25.43 2.69
CA ALA A 22 8.22 -25.28 4.14
C ALA A 22 6.79 -24.81 4.53
N ASP A 23 6.12 -24.07 3.65
CA ASP A 23 4.80 -23.47 3.87
C ASP A 23 3.65 -24.35 3.31
N GLY A 24 3.92 -25.62 3.01
CA GLY A 24 2.94 -26.58 2.49
C GLY A 24 3.18 -27.03 1.05
N ASP A 25 2.43 -28.05 0.65
CA ASP A 25 2.55 -28.64 -0.70
C ASP A 25 1.94 -27.73 -1.76
N ARG A 26 2.65 -27.60 -2.88
CA ARG A 26 2.25 -26.78 -4.04
C ARG A 26 2.11 -27.68 -5.26
N GLU A 27 1.17 -27.37 -6.14
CA GLU A 27 0.85 -28.26 -7.27
C GLU A 27 1.11 -27.60 -8.63
N ILE A 28 1.73 -28.33 -9.54
CA ILE A 28 1.82 -27.96 -10.96
C ILE A 28 1.08 -29.03 -11.76
N GLN A 29 0.01 -28.65 -12.46
CA GLN A 29 -0.88 -29.54 -13.21
C GLN A 29 -0.64 -29.41 -14.72
N LEU A 30 -0.69 -30.53 -15.44
CA LEU A 30 -0.82 -30.57 -16.90
C LEU A 30 -2.27 -30.91 -17.26
N LEU A 31 -2.89 -30.05 -18.06
CA LEU A 31 -4.27 -30.18 -18.51
C LEU A 31 -4.33 -30.17 -20.04
N PHE A 32 -5.28 -30.91 -20.61
CA PHE A 32 -5.62 -30.84 -22.04
C PHE A 32 -7.03 -30.30 -22.23
N GLY A 33 -7.21 -29.38 -23.17
CA GLY A 33 -8.54 -28.85 -23.52
C GLY A 33 -8.49 -27.36 -23.85
N ASP A 34 -9.65 -26.70 -23.88
CA ASP A 34 -9.73 -25.27 -24.11
C ASP A 34 -9.66 -24.53 -22.77
N ILE A 35 -8.59 -23.78 -22.56
CA ILE A 35 -8.40 -22.97 -21.34
C ILE A 35 -9.63 -22.09 -21.05
N THR A 36 -10.33 -21.57 -22.05
CA THR A 36 -11.51 -20.71 -21.83
C THR A 36 -12.72 -21.43 -21.24
N LYS A 37 -12.66 -22.75 -21.09
CA LYS A 37 -13.75 -23.56 -20.54
C LYS A 37 -13.58 -23.94 -19.06
N LEU A 38 -12.56 -23.41 -18.37
CA LEU A 38 -12.38 -23.62 -16.94
C LEU A 38 -13.66 -23.25 -16.17
N SER A 39 -14.06 -24.09 -15.22
CA SER A 39 -15.26 -23.88 -14.42
C SER A 39 -15.06 -22.72 -13.44
N VAL A 40 -16.15 -22.01 -13.09
CA VAL A 40 -16.10 -20.90 -12.12
C VAL A 40 -15.82 -21.42 -10.70
N GLN A 41 -16.14 -22.69 -10.42
CA GLN A 41 -15.80 -23.35 -9.15
C GLN A 41 -14.29 -23.55 -8.98
N GLU A 42 -13.57 -23.69 -10.09
CA GLU A 42 -12.11 -23.83 -10.12
C GLU A 42 -11.39 -22.52 -10.44
N LYS A 43 -12.03 -21.39 -10.08
CA LYS A 43 -11.53 -20.05 -10.38
C LYS A 43 -10.07 -19.88 -9.96
N VAL A 44 -9.30 -19.25 -10.84
CA VAL A 44 -7.87 -18.96 -10.62
C VAL A 44 -7.58 -17.46 -10.61
N ASP A 45 -6.50 -17.07 -9.95
CA ASP A 45 -6.15 -15.67 -9.75
C ASP A 45 -5.61 -15.01 -11.02
N VAL A 46 -4.81 -15.74 -11.80
CA VAL A 46 -4.15 -15.20 -13.01
C VAL A 46 -4.32 -16.15 -14.19
N ILE A 47 -4.88 -15.66 -15.30
CA ILE A 47 -4.72 -16.27 -16.62
C ILE A 47 -3.60 -15.59 -17.40
N MET A 48 -2.67 -16.37 -17.94
CA MET A 48 -1.61 -15.86 -18.80
C MET A 48 -2.00 -15.90 -20.28
N VAL A 49 -1.58 -14.88 -21.03
CA VAL A 49 -1.66 -14.83 -22.49
C VAL A 49 -0.38 -14.28 -23.08
N SER A 50 0.02 -14.76 -24.26
CA SER A 50 1.11 -14.15 -25.04
C SER A 50 0.56 -13.40 -26.25
N ALA A 51 1.18 -12.26 -26.56
CA ALA A 51 0.82 -11.36 -27.65
C ALA A 51 2.07 -10.87 -28.40
N PHE A 52 1.87 -10.36 -29.61
CA PHE A 52 2.88 -9.51 -30.25
C PHE A 52 2.81 -8.11 -29.64
N PRO A 53 3.90 -7.33 -29.63
CA PRO A 53 3.93 -6.03 -28.95
C PRO A 53 2.86 -5.09 -29.49
N GLY A 54 1.96 -4.65 -28.61
CA GLY A 54 0.82 -3.80 -28.97
C GLY A 54 -0.24 -4.42 -29.89
N ASP A 55 -0.13 -5.70 -30.28
CA ASP A 55 -1.11 -6.37 -31.16
C ASP A 55 -1.92 -7.40 -30.37
N TYR A 56 -3.19 -7.04 -30.14
CA TYR A 56 -4.18 -7.85 -29.44
C TYR A 56 -5.40 -8.13 -30.32
N ILE A 57 -5.22 -8.24 -31.64
CA ILE A 57 -6.31 -8.54 -32.56
C ILE A 57 -6.87 -9.95 -32.25
N PRO A 58 -8.20 -10.09 -32.08
CA PRO A 58 -8.83 -11.38 -31.78
C PRO A 58 -8.87 -12.27 -33.03
N CYS A 59 -7.77 -12.99 -33.27
CA CYS A 59 -7.66 -13.94 -34.38
C CYS A 59 -8.40 -15.26 -34.07
N GLN A 60 -8.95 -15.91 -35.09
CA GLN A 60 -9.76 -17.12 -34.91
C GLN A 60 -9.02 -18.25 -34.17
N ARG A 61 -7.72 -18.41 -34.42
CA ARG A 61 -6.87 -19.47 -33.86
C ARG A 61 -6.03 -19.05 -32.65
N SER A 62 -6.21 -17.85 -32.10
CA SER A 62 -5.45 -17.40 -30.94
C SER A 62 -6.25 -17.50 -29.65
N LEU A 63 -5.54 -17.62 -28.52
CA LEU A 63 -6.16 -17.52 -27.19
C LEU A 63 -6.88 -16.17 -27.02
N ILE A 64 -6.31 -15.06 -27.52
CA ILE A 64 -6.97 -13.75 -27.51
C ILE A 64 -8.33 -13.80 -28.21
N GLY A 65 -8.43 -14.49 -29.35
CA GLY A 65 -9.71 -14.68 -30.02
C GLY A 65 -10.67 -15.58 -29.26
N ALA A 66 -10.17 -16.66 -28.64
CA ALA A 66 -10.99 -17.54 -27.81
C ALA A 66 -11.55 -16.82 -26.58
N LEU A 67 -10.72 -16.03 -25.88
CA LEU A 67 -11.12 -15.17 -24.76
C LEU A 67 -12.24 -14.22 -25.16
N LYS A 68 -12.14 -13.59 -26.34
CA LYS A 68 -13.20 -12.69 -26.84
C LYS A 68 -14.49 -13.42 -27.21
N ARG A 69 -14.40 -14.58 -27.86
CA ARG A 69 -15.58 -15.33 -28.33
C ARG A 69 -16.32 -16.02 -27.20
N ASN A 70 -15.59 -16.65 -26.29
CA ASN A 70 -16.16 -17.56 -25.30
C ASN A 70 -16.45 -16.88 -23.96
N LEU A 71 -15.67 -15.83 -23.62
CA LEU A 71 -15.74 -15.16 -22.30
C LEU A 71 -15.97 -13.64 -22.41
N ASP A 72 -16.13 -13.11 -23.62
CA ASP A 72 -16.22 -11.67 -23.92
C ASP A 72 -15.03 -10.82 -23.43
N ILE A 73 -13.89 -11.45 -23.14
CA ILE A 73 -12.69 -10.77 -22.65
C ILE A 73 -11.92 -10.15 -23.83
N SER A 74 -11.93 -8.82 -23.93
CA SER A 74 -11.16 -8.07 -24.94
C SER A 74 -9.78 -7.67 -24.42
N VAL A 75 -8.74 -8.43 -24.79
CA VAL A 75 -7.34 -8.10 -24.41
C VAL A 75 -6.93 -6.71 -24.88
N LYS A 76 -7.38 -6.26 -26.07
CA LYS A 76 -7.14 -4.89 -26.57
C LYS A 76 -7.73 -3.81 -25.65
N HIS A 77 -8.87 -4.07 -25.02
CA HIS A 77 -9.48 -3.15 -24.08
C HIS A 77 -8.71 -3.15 -22.75
N LEU A 78 -8.40 -4.34 -22.24
CA LEU A 78 -7.59 -4.50 -21.03
C LEU A 78 -6.21 -3.87 -21.14
N ALA A 79 -5.56 -3.93 -22.31
CA ALA A 79 -4.25 -3.31 -22.54
C ALA A 79 -4.29 -1.77 -22.45
N ARG A 80 -5.43 -1.15 -22.80
CA ARG A 80 -5.66 0.29 -22.68
C ARG A 80 -5.96 0.72 -21.25
N ASP A 81 -6.63 -0.15 -20.48
CA ASP A 81 -6.99 0.07 -19.07
C ASP A 81 -6.34 -0.98 -18.15
N LYS A 82 -5.03 -1.14 -18.31
CA LYS A 82 -4.22 -2.06 -17.52
C LYS A 82 -3.95 -1.47 -16.14
N GLU A 83 -3.66 -2.35 -15.20
CA GLU A 83 -3.36 -1.95 -13.82
C GLU A 83 -1.91 -1.53 -13.66
N GLU A 84 -1.00 -2.35 -14.17
CA GLU A 84 0.44 -2.11 -14.12
C GLU A 84 1.04 -2.45 -15.48
N ASP A 85 2.06 -1.68 -15.86
CA ASP A 85 2.78 -1.85 -17.12
C ASP A 85 4.27 -2.02 -16.86
N LEU A 86 4.72 -3.26 -16.79
CA LEU A 86 6.12 -3.61 -16.62
C LEU A 86 6.77 -4.02 -17.95
N ARG A 87 6.21 -3.60 -19.10
CA ARG A 87 6.74 -4.01 -20.41
C ARG A 87 8.16 -3.55 -20.65
N ALA A 88 8.55 -2.41 -20.08
CA ALA A 88 9.91 -1.89 -20.18
C ALA A 88 10.95 -2.82 -19.52
N ASN A 89 10.56 -3.55 -18.48
CA ASN A 89 11.49 -4.30 -17.63
C ASN A 89 11.33 -5.81 -17.78
N PHE A 90 10.10 -6.30 -17.96
CA PHE A 90 9.74 -7.72 -17.98
C PHE A 90 8.82 -8.10 -19.14
N HIS A 91 8.63 -7.24 -20.13
CA HIS A 91 7.77 -7.53 -21.29
C HIS A 91 6.31 -7.89 -20.92
N CYS A 92 5.88 -7.58 -19.70
CA CYS A 92 4.58 -7.98 -19.18
C CYS A 92 3.76 -6.76 -18.74
N TRP A 93 2.45 -6.90 -18.84
CA TRP A 93 1.49 -6.08 -18.11
C TRP A 93 0.38 -6.97 -17.59
N TRP A 94 -0.37 -6.50 -16.60
CA TRP A 94 -1.57 -7.21 -16.16
C TRP A 94 -2.77 -6.29 -16.08
N SER A 95 -3.92 -6.91 -16.27
CA SER A 95 -5.19 -6.23 -16.21
C SER A 95 -5.56 -5.89 -14.77
N LYS A 96 -6.42 -4.89 -14.64
CA LYS A 96 -7.32 -4.80 -13.51
C LYS A 96 -8.13 -6.10 -13.36
N LEU A 97 -8.79 -6.22 -12.22
CA LEU A 97 -9.55 -7.42 -11.91
C LEU A 97 -10.69 -7.63 -12.92
N LEU A 98 -10.84 -8.87 -13.35
CA LEU A 98 -11.87 -9.30 -14.30
C LEU A 98 -13.21 -9.54 -13.56
N PRO A 99 -14.35 -9.45 -14.25
CA PRO A 99 -15.67 -9.72 -13.66
C PRO A 99 -15.75 -11.02 -12.83
N SER A 100 -16.45 -10.98 -11.69
CA SER A 100 -16.55 -12.12 -10.74
C SER A 100 -17.01 -13.43 -11.36
N HIS A 101 -17.95 -13.36 -12.31
CA HIS A 101 -18.57 -14.51 -12.93
C HIS A 101 -17.61 -15.28 -13.84
N LEU A 102 -16.44 -14.71 -14.16
CA LEU A 102 -15.43 -15.37 -14.97
C LEU A 102 -14.55 -16.27 -14.09
N PRO A 103 -14.00 -17.36 -14.66
CA PRO A 103 -13.10 -18.27 -13.95
C PRO A 103 -11.71 -17.68 -13.70
N TYR A 104 -11.48 -16.42 -14.05
CA TYR A 104 -10.21 -15.71 -13.95
C TYR A 104 -10.36 -14.41 -13.17
N ARG A 105 -9.49 -14.16 -12.20
CA ARG A 105 -9.47 -12.89 -11.46
C ARG A 105 -8.68 -11.80 -12.18
N ARG A 106 -7.60 -12.13 -12.90
CA ARG A 106 -6.79 -11.19 -13.70
C ARG A 106 -6.25 -11.84 -14.95
N LEU A 107 -5.95 -11.03 -15.96
CA LEU A 107 -5.17 -11.42 -17.13
C LEU A 107 -3.76 -10.83 -17.04
N LEU A 108 -2.74 -11.67 -17.17
CA LEU A 108 -1.35 -11.27 -17.36
C LEU A 108 -1.00 -11.48 -18.83
N CYS A 109 -0.58 -10.40 -19.50
CA CYS A 109 -0.19 -10.45 -20.90
C CYS A 109 1.32 -10.27 -21.04
N PHE A 110 1.94 -11.20 -21.75
CA PHE A 110 3.33 -11.17 -22.13
C PHE A 110 3.49 -10.75 -23.60
N GLU A 111 4.30 -9.72 -23.87
CA GLU A 111 4.55 -9.14 -25.20
C GLU A 111 5.96 -9.45 -25.69
N ARG A 112 6.07 -10.32 -26.71
CA ARG A 112 7.37 -10.69 -27.26
C ARG A 112 7.95 -9.60 -28.15
N THR A 113 9.06 -8.95 -27.77
CA THR A 113 9.72 -7.96 -28.64
C THR A 113 10.45 -8.62 -29.81
N MET A 114 10.41 -8.02 -31.01
CA MET A 114 11.15 -8.54 -32.18
C MET A 114 12.68 -8.44 -32.02
N LYS A 115 13.15 -7.58 -31.10
CA LYS A 115 14.56 -7.43 -30.72
C LYS A 115 15.03 -8.46 -29.69
N SER A 116 14.11 -9.17 -29.02
CA SER A 116 14.52 -10.30 -28.17
C SER A 116 14.98 -11.42 -29.10
N THR A 117 16.28 -11.55 -29.28
CA THR A 117 16.95 -12.78 -29.70
C THR A 117 16.82 -13.90 -28.65
N GLY A 118 15.93 -13.73 -27.67
CA GLY A 118 15.92 -14.40 -26.40
C GLY A 118 15.63 -15.89 -26.51
N HIS A 119 16.56 -16.67 -25.98
CA HIS A 119 16.35 -18.05 -25.61
C HIS A 119 15.02 -18.21 -24.82
N PRO A 120 14.25 -19.31 -24.99
CA PRO A 120 13.00 -19.57 -24.24
C PRO A 120 13.08 -19.28 -22.74
N ALA A 121 14.27 -19.48 -22.18
CA ALA A 121 14.57 -19.24 -20.78
C ALA A 121 14.39 -17.80 -20.33
N ALA A 122 14.90 -16.83 -21.10
CA ALA A 122 14.78 -15.41 -20.76
C ALA A 122 13.31 -14.97 -20.77
N LEU A 123 12.54 -15.43 -21.76
CA LEU A 123 11.11 -15.12 -21.92
C LEU A 123 10.27 -15.66 -20.74
N VAL A 124 10.54 -16.91 -20.32
CA VAL A 124 9.85 -17.50 -19.18
C VAL A 124 10.27 -16.81 -17.88
N GLY A 125 11.55 -16.47 -17.73
CA GLY A 125 12.07 -15.74 -16.56
C GLY A 125 11.31 -14.42 -16.34
N ASP A 126 11.10 -13.63 -17.40
CA ASP A 126 10.35 -12.38 -17.36
C ASP A 126 8.94 -12.53 -16.78
N VAL A 127 8.23 -13.56 -17.23
CA VAL A 127 6.87 -13.85 -16.78
C VAL A 127 6.84 -14.21 -15.29
N PHE A 128 7.78 -15.04 -14.82
CA PHE A 128 7.84 -15.41 -13.41
C PHE A 128 8.30 -14.25 -12.51
N ARG A 129 9.18 -13.37 -13.00
CA ARG A 129 9.51 -12.11 -12.31
C ARG A 129 8.27 -11.23 -12.15
N CYS A 130 7.44 -11.12 -13.18
CA CYS A 130 6.18 -10.40 -13.13
C CYS A 130 5.19 -11.00 -12.10
N LEU A 131 5.16 -12.33 -11.95
CA LEU A 131 4.30 -12.99 -10.96
C LEU A 131 4.59 -12.56 -9.51
N VAL A 132 5.85 -12.25 -9.16
CA VAL A 132 6.19 -11.74 -7.83
C VAL A 132 5.43 -10.44 -7.54
N ALA A 133 5.36 -9.54 -8.52
CA ALA A 133 4.64 -8.28 -8.41
C ALA A 133 3.11 -8.50 -8.40
N VAL A 134 2.59 -9.35 -9.29
CA VAL A 134 1.14 -9.62 -9.40
C VAL A 134 0.58 -10.27 -8.15
N PHE A 135 1.34 -11.16 -7.51
CA PHE A 135 0.89 -11.84 -6.29
C PHE A 135 0.90 -10.91 -5.08
N ASN A 136 1.79 -9.90 -5.05
CA ASN A 136 1.92 -8.97 -3.94
C ASN A 136 1.97 -9.68 -2.56
N ASN A 137 2.79 -10.72 -2.47
CA ASN A 137 2.95 -11.59 -1.29
C ASN A 137 1.67 -12.34 -0.85
N LYS A 138 0.62 -12.40 -1.67
CA LYS A 138 -0.58 -13.20 -1.43
C LYS A 138 -0.44 -14.57 -2.09
N GLU A 139 -0.92 -15.61 -1.41
CA GLU A 139 -1.00 -16.93 -2.01
C GLU A 139 -1.94 -16.90 -3.22
N SER A 140 -1.48 -17.40 -4.37
CA SER A 140 -2.15 -17.20 -5.66
C SER A 140 -2.08 -18.43 -6.56
N THR A 141 -3.07 -18.55 -7.44
CA THR A 141 -3.19 -19.61 -8.45
C THR A 141 -3.05 -19.06 -9.87
N VAL A 142 -2.41 -19.84 -10.76
CA VAL A 142 -2.12 -19.43 -12.13
C VAL A 142 -2.61 -20.49 -13.10
N ILE A 143 -3.20 -20.05 -14.22
CA ILE A 143 -3.39 -20.88 -15.40
C ILE A 143 -2.68 -20.24 -16.59
N ALA A 144 -2.02 -21.07 -17.39
CA ALA A 144 -1.29 -20.60 -18.55
C ALA A 144 -1.40 -21.59 -19.70
N PRO A 145 -1.53 -21.12 -20.96
CA PRO A 145 -1.18 -21.94 -22.10
C PRO A 145 0.34 -22.16 -22.11
N LEU A 146 0.82 -23.04 -22.98
CA LEU A 146 2.23 -23.01 -23.37
C LEU A 146 2.52 -21.67 -24.08
N LEU A 147 3.25 -20.79 -23.40
CA LEU A 147 3.51 -19.44 -23.90
C LEU A 147 4.33 -19.50 -25.19
N ALA A 148 4.03 -18.61 -26.13
CA ALA A 148 4.76 -18.42 -27.38
C ALA A 148 4.94 -19.64 -28.33
N SER A 149 4.33 -20.80 -28.05
CA SER A 149 4.51 -22.03 -28.84
C SER A 149 3.54 -22.21 -30.01
N GLY A 150 2.52 -21.36 -30.11
CA GLY A 150 1.54 -21.35 -31.20
C GLY A 150 1.99 -20.52 -32.41
N VAL A 151 1.26 -19.44 -32.72
CA VAL A 151 1.56 -18.54 -33.87
C VAL A 151 2.93 -17.83 -33.74
N GLN A 152 3.53 -17.87 -32.56
CA GLN A 152 4.86 -17.34 -32.29
C GLN A 152 6.00 -18.37 -32.52
N SER A 153 5.65 -19.61 -32.89
CA SER A 153 6.49 -20.68 -33.44
C SER A 153 7.63 -21.25 -32.57
N PHE A 154 7.60 -21.06 -31.25
CA PHE A 154 8.53 -21.78 -30.36
C PHE A 154 8.16 -23.25 -30.21
N ASP A 155 9.16 -24.13 -30.04
CA ASP A 155 8.91 -25.56 -29.79
C ASP A 155 8.12 -25.74 -28.47
N PRO A 156 6.90 -26.29 -28.51
CA PRO A 156 6.11 -26.57 -27.31
C PRO A 156 6.86 -27.38 -26.24
N LYS A 157 7.75 -28.30 -26.65
CA LYS A 157 8.55 -29.11 -25.71
C LYS A 157 9.56 -28.27 -24.95
N MET A 158 10.22 -27.33 -25.62
CA MET A 158 11.17 -26.41 -24.99
C MET A 158 10.46 -25.48 -24.01
N MET A 159 9.31 -24.91 -24.41
CA MET A 159 8.53 -24.02 -23.55
C MET A 159 7.97 -24.74 -22.34
N LEU A 160 7.44 -25.97 -22.50
CA LEU A 160 6.95 -26.77 -21.38
C LEU A 160 8.07 -27.04 -20.36
N LYS A 161 9.25 -27.46 -20.82
CA LYS A 161 10.41 -27.67 -19.94
C LYS A 161 10.80 -26.40 -19.20
N ALA A 162 10.91 -25.28 -19.91
CA ALA A 162 11.29 -23.99 -19.34
C ALA A 162 10.26 -23.51 -18.29
N MET A 163 8.95 -23.59 -18.59
CA MET A 163 7.90 -23.20 -17.64
C MET A 163 7.87 -24.10 -16.40
N LEU A 164 8.08 -25.41 -16.56
CA LEU A 164 8.19 -26.35 -15.44
C LEU A 164 9.41 -26.07 -14.57
N ASP A 165 10.58 -25.89 -15.20
CA ASP A 165 11.82 -25.55 -14.51
C ASP A 165 11.70 -24.21 -13.75
N ALA A 166 11.08 -23.18 -14.35
CA ALA A 166 10.79 -21.92 -13.68
C ALA A 166 9.89 -22.12 -12.45
N ALA A 167 8.75 -22.78 -12.65
CA ALA A 167 7.72 -22.93 -11.65
C ALA A 167 8.26 -23.61 -10.40
N VAL A 168 8.94 -24.75 -10.57
CA VAL A 168 9.49 -25.51 -9.44
C VAL A 168 10.51 -24.68 -8.68
N ASN A 169 11.43 -23.98 -9.36
CA ASN A 169 12.49 -23.23 -8.70
C ASN A 169 11.97 -21.97 -8.00
N TRP A 170 11.09 -21.19 -8.64
CA TRP A 170 10.48 -20.01 -8.02
C TRP A 170 9.59 -20.38 -6.82
N ILE A 171 8.80 -21.46 -6.91
CA ILE A 171 8.05 -21.98 -5.77
C ILE A 171 9.01 -22.37 -4.64
N LYS A 172 10.06 -23.13 -4.95
CA LYS A 172 11.07 -23.53 -3.95
C LYS A 172 11.82 -22.35 -3.34
N ALA A 173 11.90 -21.22 -4.03
CA ALA A 173 12.52 -20.00 -3.54
C ALA A 173 11.60 -19.12 -2.69
N GLY A 174 10.29 -19.36 -2.70
CA GLY A 174 9.31 -18.63 -1.90
C GLY A 174 8.27 -17.85 -2.69
N LEU A 175 8.15 -18.05 -4.01
CA LEU A 175 7.02 -17.51 -4.76
C LEU A 175 5.73 -18.14 -4.22
N PRO A 176 4.72 -17.35 -3.79
CA PRO A 176 3.51 -17.87 -3.16
C PRO A 176 2.49 -18.41 -4.17
N MET A 177 2.94 -19.30 -5.05
CA MET A 177 2.10 -19.97 -6.03
C MET A 177 1.59 -21.29 -5.45
N SER A 178 0.29 -21.37 -5.17
CA SER A 178 -0.34 -22.59 -4.64
C SER A 178 -0.58 -23.62 -5.74
N CYS A 179 -0.99 -23.17 -6.92
CA CYS A 179 -1.23 -24.02 -8.08
C CYS A 179 -0.83 -23.34 -9.40
N LEU A 180 -0.14 -24.07 -10.28
CA LEU A 180 0.07 -23.70 -11.68
C LEU A 180 -0.60 -24.73 -12.60
N LYS A 181 -1.62 -24.32 -13.34
CA LYS A 181 -2.31 -25.11 -14.37
C LYS A 181 -1.72 -24.81 -15.76
N LEU A 182 -0.97 -25.74 -16.34
CA LEU A 182 -0.46 -25.65 -17.71
C LEU A 182 -1.43 -26.33 -18.67
N VAL A 183 -2.02 -25.56 -19.58
CA VAL A 183 -3.04 -26.05 -20.52
C VAL A 183 -2.47 -26.22 -21.92
N VAL A 184 -2.57 -27.45 -22.44
CA VAL A 184 -2.32 -27.76 -23.85
C VAL A 184 -3.65 -27.79 -24.58
N PHE A 185 -3.78 -26.97 -25.62
CA PHE A 185 -5.04 -26.86 -26.36
C PHE A 185 -5.40 -28.19 -27.05
N ALA A 186 -6.62 -28.66 -26.83
CA ALA A 186 -7.17 -29.84 -27.48
C ALA A 186 -8.69 -29.72 -27.67
N HIS A 187 -9.20 -30.11 -28.84
CA HIS A 187 -10.64 -30.10 -29.13
C HIS A 187 -11.40 -31.24 -28.46
N ARG A 188 -10.76 -32.40 -28.31
CA ARG A 188 -11.34 -33.62 -27.74
C ARG A 188 -10.37 -34.20 -26.73
N PRO A 189 -10.24 -33.58 -25.55
CA PRO A 189 -9.20 -33.95 -24.59
C PRO A 189 -9.35 -35.40 -24.08
N ASP A 190 -10.58 -35.93 -24.03
CA ASP A 190 -10.86 -37.30 -23.60
C ASP A 190 -10.41 -38.38 -24.59
N GLU A 191 -10.30 -38.04 -25.88
CA GLU A 191 -9.81 -38.96 -26.93
C GLU A 191 -8.26 -39.05 -26.98
N ILE A 192 -7.54 -38.22 -26.22
CA ILE A 192 -6.08 -38.19 -26.24
C ILE A 192 -5.51 -39.45 -25.57
N ASN A 193 -4.63 -40.16 -26.28
CA ASN A 193 -3.79 -41.19 -25.70
C ASN A 193 -2.55 -40.55 -25.04
N LEU A 194 -2.59 -40.40 -23.71
CA LEU A 194 -1.55 -39.71 -22.94
C LEU A 194 -0.16 -40.36 -23.09
N GLU A 195 -0.07 -41.70 -23.02
CA GLU A 195 1.20 -42.44 -23.10
C GLU A 195 1.95 -42.21 -24.43
N LYS A 196 1.20 -41.93 -25.50
CA LYS A 196 1.77 -41.61 -26.82
C LYS A 196 1.97 -40.12 -27.06
N HIS A 197 1.50 -39.26 -26.15
CA HIS A 197 1.54 -37.81 -26.34
C HIS A 197 2.89 -37.23 -25.93
N GLU A 198 3.60 -36.58 -26.86
CA GLU A 198 4.97 -36.09 -26.62
C GLU A 198 5.10 -35.15 -25.42
N LEU A 199 4.17 -34.21 -25.24
CA LEU A 199 4.21 -33.25 -24.12
C LEU A 199 3.92 -33.91 -22.77
N TRP A 200 3.11 -34.97 -22.75
CA TRP A 200 2.86 -35.73 -21.53
C TRP A 200 4.13 -36.50 -21.14
N ASN A 201 4.81 -37.12 -22.11
CA ASN A 201 6.09 -37.80 -21.89
C ASN A 201 7.19 -36.84 -21.38
N VAL A 202 7.23 -35.60 -21.88
CA VAL A 202 8.12 -34.56 -21.35
C VAL A 202 7.77 -34.21 -19.90
N PHE A 203 6.49 -34.01 -19.59
CA PHE A 203 6.03 -33.71 -18.24
C PHE A 203 6.35 -34.83 -17.25
N GLU A 204 6.12 -36.10 -17.62
CA GLU A 204 6.43 -37.25 -16.77
C GLU A 204 7.94 -37.42 -16.53
N SER A 205 8.76 -37.14 -17.54
CA SER A 205 10.22 -37.12 -17.38
C SER A 205 10.67 -36.03 -16.39
N MET A 206 10.09 -34.84 -16.50
CA MET A 206 10.30 -33.71 -15.58
C MET A 206 9.81 -34.01 -14.16
N LYS A 207 8.66 -34.67 -14.02
CA LYS A 207 8.10 -35.12 -12.75
C LYS A 207 9.07 -36.06 -12.02
N LYS A 208 9.57 -37.09 -12.71
CA LYS A 208 10.57 -38.01 -12.15
C LYS A 208 11.83 -37.29 -11.69
N LYS A 209 12.34 -36.33 -12.49
CA LYS A 209 13.49 -35.49 -12.11
C LYS A 209 13.24 -34.77 -10.78
N TYR A 210 12.05 -34.20 -10.58
CA TYR A 210 11.76 -33.42 -9.37
C TYR A 210 11.35 -34.26 -8.16
N GLU A 211 10.69 -35.39 -8.36
CA GLU A 211 10.35 -36.34 -7.29
C GLU A 211 11.60 -37.06 -6.74
N THR A 212 12.61 -37.29 -7.56
CA THR A 212 13.88 -37.90 -7.10
C THR A 212 14.73 -36.92 -6.27
N VAL A 213 14.54 -35.60 -6.46
CA VAL A 213 15.27 -34.53 -5.77
C VAL A 213 14.58 -34.12 -4.45
N THR A 214 13.61 -34.92 -3.97
CA THR A 214 12.84 -34.65 -2.73
C THR A 214 13.62 -34.99 -1.47
N MET A 215 14.75 -34.31 -1.24
CA MET A 215 15.31 -34.12 0.09
C MET A 215 15.05 -32.65 0.44
N MET A 216 14.45 -32.37 1.60
CA MET A 216 14.41 -30.99 2.09
C MET A 216 15.85 -30.49 2.14
N PRO A 217 16.18 -29.33 1.52
CA PRO A 217 17.51 -28.78 1.67
C PRO A 217 17.80 -28.61 3.16
N GLU A 218 18.95 -29.09 3.63
CA GLU A 218 19.45 -28.68 4.94
C GLU A 218 19.45 -27.16 5.02
N GLU A 219 19.16 -26.60 6.21
CA GLU A 219 19.21 -25.16 6.39
C GLU A 219 20.58 -24.64 5.90
N PRO A 220 20.60 -23.70 4.95
CA PRO A 220 21.85 -23.28 4.35
C PRO A 220 22.74 -22.63 5.40
N GLN A 221 23.96 -23.17 5.56
CA GLN A 221 24.95 -22.59 6.45
C GLN A 221 25.29 -21.16 6.00
N ILE A 222 25.19 -20.21 6.93
CA ILE A 222 25.44 -18.79 6.66
C ILE A 222 26.92 -18.55 6.31
N ARG A 223 27.17 -18.12 5.07
CA ARG A 223 28.51 -17.84 4.53
C ARG A 223 28.88 -16.36 4.59
N TYR A 224 27.90 -15.48 4.39
CA TYR A 224 28.08 -14.03 4.37
C TYR A 224 27.10 -13.35 5.32
N ASP A 225 27.47 -12.19 5.83
CA ASP A 225 26.57 -11.35 6.62
C ASP A 225 25.69 -10.51 5.69
N ILE A 226 26.24 -10.03 4.58
CA ILE A 226 25.54 -9.16 3.62
C ILE A 226 25.76 -9.61 2.18
N TYR A 227 24.69 -9.63 1.39
CA TYR A 227 24.73 -9.56 -0.08
C TYR A 227 24.40 -8.12 -0.52
N LEU A 228 25.26 -7.49 -1.32
CA LEU A 228 24.97 -6.17 -1.90
C LEU A 228 24.39 -6.33 -3.31
N SER A 229 23.23 -5.73 -3.55
CA SER A 229 22.59 -5.64 -4.86
C SER A 229 22.40 -4.18 -5.23
N TYR A 230 23.05 -3.74 -6.31
CA TYR A 230 23.06 -2.35 -6.74
C TYR A 230 23.27 -2.23 -8.26
N SER A 231 22.88 -1.09 -8.84
CA SER A 231 23.23 -0.75 -10.23
C SER A 231 24.70 -0.37 -10.31
N ILE A 232 25.39 -0.74 -11.39
CA ILE A 232 26.80 -0.37 -11.60
C ILE A 232 27.01 1.17 -11.58
N GLU A 233 25.98 1.93 -11.94
CA GLU A 233 25.98 3.40 -11.89
C GLU A 233 26.06 3.95 -10.45
N ASP A 234 25.67 3.15 -9.46
CA ASP A 234 25.73 3.49 -8.04
C ASP A 234 26.97 2.91 -7.32
N GLU A 235 27.90 2.28 -8.04
CA GLU A 235 29.04 1.55 -7.45
C GLU A 235 29.87 2.42 -6.49
N ASP A 236 30.14 3.68 -6.87
CA ASP A 236 30.93 4.59 -6.04
C ASP A 236 30.23 4.90 -4.71
N LYS A 237 28.92 5.15 -4.74
CA LYS A 237 28.10 5.41 -3.53
C LYS A 237 28.06 4.16 -2.64
N VAL A 238 27.91 2.99 -3.25
CA VAL A 238 27.82 1.70 -2.54
C VAL A 238 29.14 1.32 -1.88
N LYS A 239 30.28 1.49 -2.57
CA LYS A 239 31.62 1.21 -1.99
C LYS A 239 31.90 2.03 -0.74
N GLN A 240 31.37 3.24 -0.66
CA GLN A 240 31.52 4.07 0.53
C GLN A 240 30.69 3.55 1.70
N ILE A 241 29.41 3.22 1.46
CA ILE A 241 28.56 2.60 2.48
C ILE A 241 29.17 1.27 2.95
N GLU A 242 29.70 0.47 2.02
CA GLU A 242 30.46 -0.76 2.33
C GLU A 242 31.68 -0.46 3.21
N GLY A 243 32.42 0.61 2.91
CA GLY A 243 33.54 1.08 3.74
C GLY A 243 33.12 1.45 5.17
N VAL A 244 31.99 2.16 5.33
CA VAL A 244 31.42 2.46 6.67
C VAL A 244 31.01 1.18 7.40
N LEU A 245 30.35 0.24 6.72
CA LEU A 245 29.96 -1.04 7.31
C LEU A 245 31.17 -1.86 7.81
N LYS A 246 32.27 -1.86 7.05
CA LYS A 246 33.54 -2.51 7.43
C LYS A 246 34.24 -1.83 8.60
N GLU A 247 34.10 -0.51 8.75
CA GLU A 247 34.61 0.22 9.91
C GLU A 247 33.81 -0.10 11.18
N GLU A 248 32.47 -0.19 11.06
CA GLU A 248 31.58 -0.50 12.19
C GLU A 248 31.68 -1.97 12.64
N LYS A 249 31.89 -2.90 11.70
CA LYS A 249 32.13 -4.31 12.00
C LYS A 249 33.30 -4.84 11.19
N LYS A 250 34.47 -4.94 11.82
CA LYS A 250 35.73 -5.32 11.15
C LYS A 250 35.74 -6.73 10.55
N ASP A 251 34.97 -7.64 11.12
CA ASP A 251 34.84 -9.05 10.69
C ASP A 251 33.63 -9.30 9.79
N ILE A 252 32.98 -8.24 9.27
CA ILE A 252 31.80 -8.37 8.42
C ILE A 252 32.13 -9.02 7.08
N ARG A 253 31.39 -10.07 6.73
CA ARG A 253 31.54 -10.81 5.48
C ARG A 253 30.53 -10.28 4.46
N ILE A 254 31.02 -9.49 3.50
CA ILE A 254 30.19 -8.86 2.47
C ILE A 254 30.45 -9.52 1.12
N PHE A 255 29.38 -9.96 0.46
CA PHE A 255 29.39 -10.34 -0.94
C PHE A 255 28.97 -9.13 -1.78
N SER A 256 29.92 -8.53 -2.50
CA SER A 256 29.72 -7.33 -3.33
C SER A 256 30.01 -7.56 -4.82
N GLN A 257 30.29 -8.80 -5.23
CA GLN A 257 30.58 -9.11 -6.62
C GLN A 257 29.34 -8.94 -7.50
N VAL A 258 29.46 -8.13 -8.56
CA VAL A 258 28.40 -7.99 -9.56
C VAL A 258 28.25 -9.30 -10.33
N GLN A 259 27.15 -10.00 -10.08
CA GLN A 259 26.75 -11.18 -10.85
C GLN A 259 25.85 -10.74 -12.02
N ALA A 260 26.25 -11.12 -13.24
CA ALA A 260 25.45 -10.93 -14.44
C ALA A 260 24.37 -12.03 -14.54
N LEU A 261 23.23 -11.69 -15.15
CA LEU A 261 22.18 -12.67 -15.42
C LEU A 261 22.62 -13.62 -16.54
N ARG A 262 22.29 -14.90 -16.38
CA ARG A 262 22.44 -15.89 -17.43
C ARG A 262 21.20 -15.93 -18.31
N GLU A 263 21.28 -15.34 -19.50
CA GLU A 263 20.17 -15.28 -20.46
C GLU A 263 19.75 -16.66 -21.00
N ASP A 264 20.65 -17.65 -20.96
CA ASP A 264 20.39 -19.03 -21.35
C ASP A 264 19.63 -19.83 -20.27
N GLN A 265 19.49 -19.28 -19.06
CA GLN A 265 18.89 -19.95 -17.91
C GLN A 265 17.58 -19.30 -17.46
N VAL A 266 16.62 -20.16 -17.11
CA VAL A 266 15.28 -19.73 -16.66
C VAL A 266 15.32 -19.25 -15.20
N TRP A 267 16.33 -19.72 -14.48
CA TRP A 267 16.48 -19.59 -13.04
C TRP A 267 17.95 -19.33 -12.71
N GLN A 268 18.20 -18.30 -11.89
CA GLN A 268 19.55 -17.87 -11.53
C GLN A 268 20.03 -18.60 -10.26
N GLN A 269 20.39 -19.88 -10.42
CA GLN A 269 20.76 -20.76 -9.30
C GLN A 269 21.91 -20.20 -8.46
N GLU A 270 22.96 -19.70 -9.11
CA GLU A 270 24.16 -19.17 -8.42
C GLU A 270 23.84 -17.93 -7.58
N ILE A 271 22.99 -17.02 -8.08
CA ILE A 271 22.55 -15.83 -7.34
C ILE A 271 21.73 -16.27 -6.12
N TYR A 272 20.78 -17.19 -6.32
CA TYR A 272 19.94 -17.72 -5.25
C TYR A 272 20.73 -18.40 -4.13
N GLU A 273 21.70 -19.25 -4.49
CA GLU A 273 22.54 -19.96 -3.51
C GLU A 273 23.37 -19.01 -2.65
N VAL A 274 23.91 -17.93 -3.24
CA VAL A 274 24.62 -16.92 -2.45
C VAL A 274 23.63 -16.20 -1.53
N MET A 275 22.50 -15.69 -2.05
CA MET A 275 21.51 -14.95 -1.27
C MET A 275 20.98 -15.72 -0.06
N ILE A 276 20.67 -17.01 -0.22
CA ILE A 276 20.11 -17.82 0.86
C ILE A 276 21.13 -18.11 1.98
N THR A 277 22.42 -18.04 1.67
CA THR A 277 23.54 -18.15 2.63
C THR A 277 23.96 -16.82 3.26
N CYS A 278 23.21 -15.74 2.99
CA CYS A 278 23.42 -14.42 3.60
C CYS A 278 22.46 -14.17 4.78
N VAL A 279 22.90 -13.39 5.78
CA VAL A 279 22.01 -12.91 6.85
C VAL A 279 21.06 -11.84 6.34
N ARG A 280 21.57 -10.92 5.50
CA ARG A 280 20.81 -9.86 4.84
C ARG A 280 21.15 -9.74 3.35
N VAL A 281 20.17 -9.35 2.55
CA VAL A 281 20.30 -8.91 1.16
C VAL A 281 19.94 -7.43 1.13
N VAL A 282 20.95 -6.59 0.89
CA VAL A 282 20.82 -5.14 0.84
C VAL A 282 20.67 -4.69 -0.61
N THR A 283 19.52 -4.11 -0.94
CA THR A 283 19.24 -3.56 -2.27
C THR A 283 19.32 -2.05 -2.24
N PHE A 284 20.17 -1.44 -3.06
CA PHE A 284 20.35 0.01 -3.11
C PHE A 284 19.37 0.63 -4.11
N LEU A 285 18.24 1.14 -3.60
CA LEU A 285 17.17 1.71 -4.40
C LEU A 285 17.56 3.12 -4.89
N SER A 286 17.62 3.25 -6.21
CA SER A 286 17.86 4.47 -6.97
C SER A 286 17.07 4.41 -8.30
N PRO A 287 16.97 5.50 -9.06
CA PRO A 287 16.43 5.45 -10.42
C PRO A 287 17.17 4.45 -11.33
N ALA A 288 18.51 4.37 -11.23
CA ALA A 288 19.32 3.44 -12.00
C ALA A 288 19.08 1.97 -11.61
N PHE A 289 18.86 1.71 -10.32
CA PHE A 289 18.47 0.39 -9.83
C PHE A 289 17.14 -0.07 -10.42
N LEU A 290 16.12 0.81 -10.43
CA LEU A 290 14.80 0.48 -10.99
C LEU A 290 14.81 0.35 -12.52
N ALA A 291 15.74 1.02 -13.20
CA ALA A 291 15.93 0.89 -14.64
C ALA A 291 16.65 -0.41 -15.04
N SER A 292 17.36 -1.08 -14.13
CA SER A 292 18.13 -2.32 -14.39
C SER A 292 17.28 -3.58 -14.19
N PRO A 293 17.02 -4.37 -15.24
CA PRO A 293 16.35 -5.68 -15.10
C PRO A 293 17.09 -6.64 -14.16
N GLU A 294 18.43 -6.60 -14.15
CA GLU A 294 19.28 -7.41 -13.28
C GLU A 294 19.06 -7.07 -11.80
N CYS A 295 18.94 -5.79 -11.48
CA CYS A 295 18.67 -5.31 -10.14
C CYS A 295 17.27 -5.72 -9.66
N LEU A 296 16.26 -5.57 -10.51
CA LEU A 296 14.90 -5.97 -10.17
C LEU A 296 14.75 -7.50 -10.03
N GLU A 297 15.48 -8.28 -10.82
CA GLU A 297 15.51 -9.74 -10.65
C GLU A 297 16.08 -10.14 -9.29
N LYS A 298 17.20 -9.55 -8.89
CA LYS A 298 17.80 -9.77 -7.57
C LYS A 298 16.87 -9.33 -6.45
N TYR A 299 16.17 -8.20 -6.62
CA TYR A 299 15.17 -7.72 -5.66
C TYR A 299 14.01 -8.72 -5.52
N ASN A 300 13.44 -9.18 -6.63
CA ASN A 300 12.32 -10.13 -6.63
C ASN A 300 12.72 -11.49 -6.01
N LEU A 301 13.93 -11.95 -6.29
CA LEU A 301 14.50 -13.13 -5.65
C LEU A 301 14.66 -12.95 -4.14
N ALA A 302 15.14 -11.78 -3.71
CA ALA A 302 15.27 -11.46 -2.29
C ALA A 302 13.91 -11.39 -1.57
N VAL A 303 12.85 -10.87 -2.22
CA VAL A 303 11.47 -10.90 -1.71
C VAL A 303 11.00 -12.34 -1.48
N CYS A 304 11.21 -13.23 -2.46
CA CYS A 304 10.88 -14.65 -2.33
C CYS A 304 11.66 -15.32 -1.19
N CYS A 305 12.99 -15.13 -1.14
CA CYS A 305 13.84 -15.68 -0.09
C CYS A 305 13.46 -15.19 1.31
N ASN A 306 13.09 -13.90 1.43
CA ASN A 306 12.61 -13.29 2.67
C ASN A 306 11.34 -13.99 3.16
N ARG A 307 10.37 -14.22 2.27
CA ARG A 307 9.15 -14.97 2.60
C ARG A 307 9.48 -16.41 3.01
N LYS A 308 10.16 -17.16 2.14
CA LYS A 308 10.47 -18.59 2.34
C LYS A 308 11.12 -18.87 3.68
N THR A 309 12.09 -18.04 4.02
CA THR A 309 12.92 -18.30 5.20
C THR A 309 12.26 -17.80 6.48
N ALA A 310 11.19 -17.00 6.37
CA ALA A 310 10.63 -16.21 7.47
C ALA A 310 11.71 -15.40 8.22
N ARG A 311 12.85 -15.15 7.57
CA ARG A 311 13.94 -14.29 8.05
C ARG A 311 13.72 -12.91 7.49
N HIS A 312 14.18 -11.90 8.21
CA HIS A 312 14.21 -10.52 7.71
C HIS A 312 15.39 -10.32 6.77
N LEU A 313 15.41 -11.10 5.69
CA LEU A 313 16.52 -11.22 4.75
C LEU A 313 16.63 -9.98 3.87
N LEU A 314 15.53 -9.47 3.30
CA LEU A 314 15.58 -8.29 2.42
C LEU A 314 15.69 -7.01 3.24
N ALA A 315 16.69 -6.16 2.96
CA ALA A 315 16.90 -4.88 3.64
C ALA A 315 17.19 -3.75 2.62
N PRO A 316 16.16 -3.12 2.03
CA PRO A 316 16.37 -2.09 1.01
C PRO A 316 16.93 -0.79 1.59
N PHE A 317 17.92 -0.21 0.93
CA PHE A 317 18.53 1.08 1.27
C PHE A 317 18.13 2.08 0.18
N TYR A 318 17.42 3.14 0.54
CA TYR A 318 17.02 4.19 -0.37
C TYR A 318 18.10 5.25 -0.43
N ILE A 319 18.82 5.36 -1.55
CA ILE A 319 20.00 6.24 -1.67
C ILE A 319 19.75 7.50 -2.51
N GLU A 320 18.69 7.53 -3.30
CA GLU A 320 18.39 8.62 -4.22
C GLU A 320 16.90 8.77 -4.48
N SER A 321 16.45 9.99 -4.79
CA SER A 321 15.05 10.27 -5.09
C SER A 321 14.51 9.46 -6.28
N ILE A 322 13.46 8.67 -6.04
CA ILE A 322 12.78 7.89 -7.09
C ILE A 322 11.45 8.58 -7.48
N PRO A 323 11.26 8.98 -8.76
CA PRO A 323 10.04 9.67 -9.19
C PRO A 323 8.78 8.80 -9.14
N THR A 324 8.91 7.51 -9.41
CA THR A 324 7.79 6.57 -9.47
C THR A 324 8.30 5.20 -9.05
N PHE A 325 7.68 4.64 -8.01
CA PHE A 325 7.96 3.28 -7.56
C PHE A 325 6.97 2.31 -8.19
N PRO A 326 7.41 1.09 -8.56
CA PRO A 326 6.49 0.00 -8.80
C PRO A 326 5.62 -0.27 -7.56
N THR A 327 4.32 -0.45 -7.74
CA THR A 327 3.34 -0.52 -6.66
C THR A 327 3.71 -1.52 -5.57
N TYR A 328 4.21 -2.71 -5.94
CA TYR A 328 4.60 -3.75 -4.99
C TYR A 328 5.86 -3.41 -4.17
N MET A 329 6.73 -2.54 -4.68
CA MET A 329 7.92 -2.07 -3.97
C MET A 329 7.59 -0.95 -2.98
N CYS A 330 6.53 -0.15 -3.23
CA CYS A 330 6.03 0.88 -2.30
C CYS A 330 5.63 0.30 -0.93
N LEU A 331 5.24 -0.97 -0.91
CA LEU A 331 4.74 -1.65 0.29
C LEU A 331 5.87 -2.24 1.15
N VAL A 332 7.12 -2.09 0.74
CA VAL A 332 8.30 -2.66 1.41
C VAL A 332 9.09 -1.56 2.14
N GLN A 333 9.28 -1.72 3.45
CA GLN A 333 10.06 -0.78 4.25
C GLN A 333 11.53 -0.71 3.79
N TYR A 334 12.07 0.49 3.70
CA TYR A 334 13.47 0.77 3.39
C TYR A 334 14.15 1.58 4.50
N MET A 335 15.49 1.53 4.56
CA MET A 335 16.30 2.46 5.33
C MET A 335 16.67 3.66 4.46
N ASP A 336 16.48 4.86 5.00
CA ASP A 336 16.73 6.11 4.27
C ASP A 336 18.21 6.52 4.35
N PHE A 337 18.88 6.44 3.21
CA PHE A 337 20.24 6.91 2.95
C PHE A 337 20.25 8.02 1.88
N SER A 338 19.13 8.70 1.62
CA SER A 338 18.97 9.66 0.52
C SER A 338 19.93 10.85 0.57
N LEU A 339 20.47 11.17 1.75
CA LEU A 339 21.52 12.20 1.90
C LEU A 339 22.83 11.85 1.19
N VAL A 340 23.02 10.60 0.77
CA VAL A 340 24.15 10.18 -0.05
C VAL A 340 24.18 10.89 -1.41
N GLN A 341 23.02 11.29 -1.95
CA GLN A 341 22.95 12.01 -3.22
C GLN A 341 23.62 13.40 -3.20
N TYR A 342 23.80 14.00 -2.02
CA TYR A 342 24.36 15.35 -1.84
C TYR A 342 25.83 15.37 -1.44
N MET A 343 26.47 14.20 -1.33
CA MET A 343 27.88 14.14 -1.00
C MET A 343 28.72 14.52 -2.23
N ASP A 344 29.53 15.57 -2.12
CA ASP A 344 30.58 15.89 -3.10
C ASP A 344 31.89 15.19 -2.70
N PHE A 345 32.15 14.07 -3.37
CA PHE A 345 33.20 13.11 -3.01
C PHE A 345 34.62 13.53 -3.39
N ARG A 346 34.79 14.72 -4.00
CA ARG A 346 36.12 15.26 -4.35
C ARG A 346 36.67 16.24 -3.31
N THR A 347 35.87 16.68 -2.35
CA THR A 347 36.21 17.84 -1.51
C THR A 347 35.95 17.66 -0.01
N ILE A 348 35.33 16.56 0.44
CA ILE A 348 34.91 16.39 1.85
C ILE A 348 35.37 15.04 2.42
N ASP A 349 36.33 15.08 3.36
CA ASP A 349 36.80 13.93 4.16
C ASP A 349 35.80 13.47 5.25
N THR A 350 34.69 14.18 5.43
CA THR A 350 33.72 13.91 6.51
C THR A 350 32.48 13.15 6.01
N LYS A 351 32.36 11.90 6.45
CA LYS A 351 31.17 11.06 6.25
C LYS A 351 29.95 11.67 6.94
N PRO A 352 28.78 11.83 6.29
CA PRO A 352 27.56 12.27 6.94
C PRO A 352 27.19 11.38 8.11
N GLN A 353 26.95 12.00 9.27
CA GLN A 353 26.62 11.30 10.50
C GLN A 353 25.36 10.41 10.36
N SER A 354 24.41 10.80 9.50
CA SER A 354 23.22 10.00 9.19
C SER A 354 23.56 8.65 8.55
N VAL A 355 24.52 8.61 7.60
CA VAL A 355 24.96 7.37 6.94
C VAL A 355 25.72 6.49 7.93
N VAL A 356 26.61 7.08 8.73
CA VAL A 356 27.35 6.35 9.78
C VAL A 356 26.38 5.76 10.80
N GLN A 357 25.39 6.52 11.25
CA GLN A 357 24.38 6.06 12.20
C GLN A 357 23.47 4.99 11.59
N GLY A 358 23.08 5.12 10.32
CA GLY A 358 22.33 4.10 9.58
C GLY A 358 23.10 2.78 9.51
N CYS A 359 24.39 2.83 9.15
CA CYS A 359 25.26 1.66 9.12
C CYS A 359 25.44 1.02 10.50
N LYS A 360 25.65 1.82 11.57
CA LYS A 360 25.70 1.33 12.96
C LYS A 360 24.43 0.57 13.34
N THR A 361 23.29 1.17 13.04
CA THR A 361 21.97 0.59 13.33
C THR A 361 21.81 -0.72 12.57
N PHE A 362 22.08 -0.72 11.27
CA PHE A 362 22.03 -1.93 10.46
C PHE A 362 22.96 -3.04 10.98
N VAL A 363 24.20 -2.72 11.33
CA VAL A 363 25.17 -3.68 11.90
C VAL A 363 24.67 -4.25 13.23
N SER A 364 24.05 -3.43 14.08
CA SER A 364 23.45 -3.91 15.33
C SER A 364 22.30 -4.90 15.09
N LEU A 365 21.59 -4.75 13.97
CA LEU A 365 20.51 -5.64 13.52
C LEU A 365 21.05 -6.90 12.81
N LEU A 366 22.34 -6.97 12.47
CA LEU A 366 22.99 -8.17 11.91
C LEU A 366 23.28 -9.18 13.03
N SER A 367 22.24 -9.81 13.59
CA SER A 367 22.39 -10.90 14.56
C SER A 367 21.74 -12.19 14.05
N ALA A 368 22.42 -13.32 14.27
CA ALA A 368 21.94 -14.65 13.88
C ALA A 368 20.63 -15.08 14.58
N LYS A 369 20.08 -14.27 15.50
CA LYS A 369 18.74 -14.49 16.07
C LYS A 369 17.60 -14.30 15.06
N ASP A 370 17.86 -13.69 13.90
CA ASP A 370 16.88 -13.64 12.80
C ASP A 370 16.73 -14.96 12.03
N ILE A 371 17.43 -16.03 12.42
CA ILE A 371 17.30 -17.37 11.83
C ILE A 371 16.09 -18.12 12.43
N THR A 372 15.63 -17.77 13.64
CA THR A 372 14.51 -18.43 14.32
C THR A 372 13.28 -17.52 14.37
N GLY A 373 12.64 -17.30 13.23
CA GLY A 373 11.40 -16.52 13.12
C GLY A 373 10.20 -17.39 12.76
N GLN A 374 9.75 -18.26 13.67
CA GLN A 374 8.38 -18.80 13.56
C GLN A 374 7.40 -17.63 13.73
N GLN A 375 6.86 -17.12 12.62
CA GLN A 375 5.71 -16.22 12.69
C GLN A 375 4.48 -17.03 13.07
N ASN A 376 4.12 -16.99 14.36
CA ASN A 376 2.80 -17.38 14.82
C ASN A 376 1.78 -16.36 14.30
N HIS A 377 1.26 -16.58 13.09
CA HIS A 377 -0.03 -16.00 12.70
C HIS A 377 -1.14 -16.72 13.48
N GLN A 378 -1.33 -16.32 14.74
CA GLN A 378 -2.53 -16.67 15.49
C GLN A 378 -3.10 -15.43 16.17
N GLN A 379 -4.31 -15.09 15.72
CA GLN A 379 -5.43 -14.40 16.37
C GLN A 379 -5.13 -13.40 17.50
N ALA A 380 -5.74 -12.22 17.34
CA ALA A 380 -5.83 -11.15 18.32
C ALA A 380 -6.16 -11.67 19.75
N HIS A 381 -5.12 -11.77 20.57
CA HIS A 381 -5.21 -11.76 22.02
C HIS A 381 -4.24 -10.71 22.57
N THR A 382 -4.72 -9.98 23.57
CA THR A 382 -4.04 -8.87 24.25
C THR A 382 -2.72 -9.29 24.89
N ASN A 383 -1.61 -9.11 24.18
CA ASN A 383 -0.27 -9.13 24.77
C ASN A 383 0.51 -7.94 24.20
N TYR A 384 0.94 -7.02 25.06
CA TYR A 384 1.82 -5.91 24.68
C TYR A 384 3.17 -6.47 24.21
N ASP A 385 3.60 -6.09 23.01
CA ASP A 385 4.90 -6.46 22.44
C ASP A 385 6.07 -5.66 23.06
N TYR A 386 5.78 -4.48 23.61
CA TYR A 386 6.76 -3.55 24.18
C TYR A 386 6.29 -2.96 25.53
N ASP A 387 7.25 -2.66 26.39
CA ASP A 387 7.02 -2.02 27.68
C ASP A 387 7.07 -0.49 27.58
N VAL A 388 7.96 0.05 26.73
CA VAL A 388 8.13 1.50 26.51
C VAL A 388 8.34 1.80 25.02
N PHE A 389 7.67 2.81 24.49
CA PHE A 389 7.93 3.42 23.19
C PHE A 389 8.50 4.82 23.36
N ILE A 390 9.65 5.11 22.75
CA ILE A 390 10.21 6.46 22.68
C ILE A 390 9.87 7.08 21.32
N SER A 391 8.90 8.00 21.29
CA SER A 391 8.50 8.77 20.11
C SER A 391 9.33 10.05 20.04
N TYR A 392 10.06 10.27 18.94
CA TYR A 392 10.94 11.43 18.75
C TYR A 392 11.14 11.77 17.27
N SER A 393 11.62 12.99 16.99
CA SER A 393 12.05 13.40 15.65
C SER A 393 13.49 12.95 15.40
N HIS A 394 13.82 12.46 14.18
CA HIS A 394 15.19 12.03 13.83
C HIS A 394 16.28 13.10 14.05
N LYS A 395 15.90 14.37 14.19
CA LYS A 395 16.84 15.46 14.55
C LYS A 395 17.20 15.50 16.05
N ASN A 396 16.53 14.70 16.88
CA ASN A 396 16.69 14.64 18.33
C ASN A 396 17.19 13.27 18.83
N THR A 397 17.83 12.48 17.96
CA THR A 397 18.35 11.13 18.26
C THR A 397 19.24 11.10 19.50
N ASP A 398 20.10 12.09 19.71
CA ASP A 398 21.01 12.11 20.88
C ASP A 398 20.24 12.12 22.21
N LYS A 399 19.16 12.89 22.28
CA LYS A 399 18.30 12.98 23.47
C LYS A 399 17.48 11.71 23.64
N ALA A 400 17.00 11.14 22.54
CA ALA A 400 16.27 9.88 22.56
C ALA A 400 17.18 8.71 23.02
N ASN A 401 18.42 8.65 22.53
CA ASN A 401 19.45 7.69 22.94
C ASN A 401 19.73 7.77 24.45
N PHE A 402 19.68 8.97 25.03
CA PHE A 402 19.84 9.14 26.48
C PHE A 402 18.73 8.43 27.27
N PHE A 403 17.47 8.55 26.82
CA PHE A 403 16.34 7.82 27.43
C PHE A 403 16.51 6.31 27.28
N LEU A 404 16.81 5.83 26.07
CA LEU A 404 17.06 4.41 25.79
C LEU A 404 18.13 3.85 26.72
N ASN A 405 19.33 4.44 26.71
CA ASN A 405 20.47 3.98 27.52
C ASN A 405 20.15 3.98 29.02
N THR A 406 19.40 4.99 29.48
CA THR A 406 19.02 5.09 30.89
C THR A 406 18.00 4.02 31.29
N LEU A 407 16.97 3.78 30.48
CA LEU A 407 15.98 2.73 30.72
C LEU A 407 16.63 1.34 30.71
N THR A 408 17.47 1.05 29.71
CA THR A 408 18.21 -0.22 29.60
C THR A 408 19.14 -0.45 30.79
N ARG A 409 19.81 0.59 31.30
CA ARG A 409 20.66 0.49 32.50
C ARG A 409 19.84 0.23 33.76
N LEU A 410 18.65 0.81 33.89
CA LEU A 410 17.79 0.64 35.05
C LEU A 410 17.10 -0.74 35.05
N ASN A 411 16.75 -1.26 33.88
CA ASN A 411 16.21 -2.60 33.72
C ASN A 411 16.55 -3.17 32.34
N PRO A 412 17.56 -4.06 32.24
CA PRO A 412 18.00 -4.67 30.98
C PRO A 412 16.95 -5.57 30.29
N HIS A 413 15.87 -5.93 31.00
CA HIS A 413 14.82 -6.80 30.47
C HIS A 413 13.64 -6.04 29.85
N LEU A 414 13.65 -4.70 29.86
CA LEU A 414 12.60 -3.92 29.21
C LEU A 414 12.64 -4.09 27.70
N ARG A 415 11.48 -4.35 27.11
CA ARG A 415 11.27 -4.31 25.67
C ARG A 415 10.96 -2.87 25.29
N ILE A 416 11.97 -2.15 24.82
CA ILE A 416 11.84 -0.73 24.45
C ILE A 416 11.77 -0.65 22.93
N PHE A 417 10.74 -0.01 22.39
CA PHE A 417 10.68 0.35 20.99
C PHE A 417 11.36 1.72 20.79
N TYR A 418 12.40 1.76 19.98
CA TYR A 418 13.26 2.92 19.77
C TYR A 418 13.72 3.03 18.31
N ASP A 419 13.57 4.22 17.73
CA ASP A 419 13.91 4.54 16.32
C ASP A 419 12.97 3.89 15.29
N ARG A 420 12.58 4.64 14.26
CA ARG A 420 11.81 4.09 13.13
C ARG A 420 12.62 3.07 12.31
N ASN A 421 13.92 2.98 12.56
CA ASN A 421 14.81 1.99 11.97
C ASN A 421 14.84 0.64 12.72
N GLU A 422 14.17 0.50 13.88
CA GLU A 422 13.84 -0.82 14.45
C GLU A 422 12.77 -1.56 13.64
N LEU A 423 12.13 -0.86 12.67
CA LEU A 423 11.39 -1.51 11.61
C LEU A 423 12.37 -2.31 10.76
N LYS A 424 12.29 -3.64 10.88
CA LYS A 424 13.06 -4.53 10.03
C LYS A 424 12.68 -4.22 8.57
N ALA A 425 13.59 -3.55 7.86
CA ALA A 425 13.49 -3.27 6.43
C ALA A 425 13.04 -4.56 5.71
N GLY A 426 12.19 -4.46 4.69
CA GLY A 426 11.59 -5.63 4.05
C GLY A 426 10.16 -6.02 4.53
N THR A 427 9.54 -5.29 5.47
CA THR A 427 8.18 -5.55 6.00
C THR A 427 7.16 -4.46 5.64
N SER A 428 5.84 -4.74 5.72
CA SER A 428 4.77 -3.77 5.37
C SER A 428 4.64 -2.65 6.42
N TRP A 429 4.80 -1.39 5.99
CA TRP A 429 5.03 -0.21 6.84
C TRP A 429 3.88 0.19 7.80
N GLN A 430 2.62 0.12 7.38
CA GLN A 430 1.51 0.69 8.15
C GLN A 430 0.96 -0.20 9.27
N GLN A 431 1.11 -1.52 9.17
CA GLN A 431 0.72 -2.42 10.26
C GLN A 431 1.60 -2.18 11.50
N MET A 432 2.88 -1.85 11.31
CA MET A 432 3.85 -1.71 12.39
C MET A 432 3.67 -0.45 13.25
N LEU A 433 3.35 0.73 12.69
CA LEU A 433 3.10 1.95 13.48
C LEU A 433 1.93 1.76 14.46
N TYR A 434 0.88 1.04 14.02
CA TYR A 434 -0.25 0.65 14.86
C TYR A 434 0.18 -0.38 15.92
N HIS A 435 0.85 -1.47 15.53
CA HIS A 435 1.32 -2.50 16.46
C HIS A 435 2.31 -1.95 17.49
N SER A 436 3.11 -0.94 17.16
CA SER A 436 4.13 -0.37 18.06
C SER A 436 3.51 0.45 19.20
N VAL A 437 2.53 1.31 18.89
CA VAL A 437 1.82 2.13 19.90
C VAL A 437 0.74 1.31 20.62
N ASP A 438 0.02 0.45 19.89
CA ASP A 438 -0.99 -0.44 20.48
C ASP A 438 -0.33 -1.50 21.39
N GLY A 439 0.83 -2.01 20.98
CA GLY A 439 1.66 -2.98 21.70
C GLY A 439 2.55 -2.37 22.78
N SER A 440 2.51 -1.07 23.07
CA SER A 440 3.31 -0.43 24.13
C SER A 440 2.49 -0.06 25.36
N LYS A 441 3.03 -0.33 26.56
CA LYS A 441 2.43 0.08 27.85
C LYS A 441 2.64 1.56 28.18
N CYS A 442 3.76 2.14 27.77
CA CYS A 442 4.10 3.54 28.02
C CYS A 442 4.71 4.17 26.76
N VAL A 443 4.33 5.41 26.46
CA VAL A 443 4.88 6.21 25.34
C VAL A 443 5.53 7.47 25.91
N ILE A 444 6.81 7.67 25.63
CA ILE A 444 7.56 8.88 25.96
C ILE A 444 7.68 9.72 24.68
N ALA A 445 7.04 10.88 24.62
CA ALA A 445 7.00 11.75 23.45
C ALA A 445 7.95 12.96 23.64
N LEU A 446 9.02 13.04 22.85
CA LEU A 446 10.05 14.07 22.99
C LEU A 446 9.75 15.31 22.14
N PHE A 447 9.13 16.31 22.76
CA PHE A 447 8.69 17.54 22.11
C PHE A 447 9.87 18.46 21.76
N SER A 448 9.94 18.79 20.48
CA SER A 448 10.82 19.78 19.88
C SER A 448 10.09 20.48 18.73
N PRO A 449 10.61 21.60 18.19
CA PRO A 449 10.02 22.22 17.00
C PRO A 449 9.91 21.25 15.82
N THR A 450 10.88 20.34 15.69
CA THR A 450 10.93 19.33 14.61
C THR A 450 10.01 18.14 14.85
N TYR A 451 9.72 17.82 16.11
CA TYR A 451 8.69 16.84 16.49
C TYR A 451 7.29 17.35 16.16
N LEU A 452 6.97 18.58 16.60
CA LEU A 452 5.63 19.17 16.43
C LEU A 452 5.28 19.50 14.97
N SER A 453 6.30 19.62 14.10
CA SER A 453 6.12 19.79 12.65
C SER A 453 6.11 18.46 11.89
N SER A 454 6.34 17.32 12.56
CA SER A 454 6.32 16.01 11.94
C SER A 454 4.92 15.41 12.00
N ALA A 455 4.32 15.18 10.83
CA ALA A 455 3.01 14.54 10.72
C ALA A 455 2.97 13.17 11.41
N VAL A 456 4.02 12.36 11.22
CA VAL A 456 4.09 11.01 11.81
C VAL A 456 4.26 11.06 13.33
N CYS A 457 5.09 11.97 13.86
CA CYS A 457 5.23 12.14 15.32
C CYS A 457 3.91 12.62 15.95
N THR A 458 3.20 13.51 15.25
CA THR A 458 1.88 14.01 15.67
C THR A 458 0.85 12.88 15.71
N GLU A 459 0.86 11.97 14.73
CA GLU A 459 -0.02 10.80 14.70
C GLU A 459 0.29 9.83 15.86
N GLU A 460 1.56 9.50 16.08
CA GLU A 460 2.03 8.66 17.20
C GLU A 460 1.57 9.24 18.55
N TYR A 461 1.80 10.55 18.76
CA TYR A 461 1.37 11.27 19.97
C TYR A 461 -0.14 11.20 20.15
N ASN A 462 -0.90 11.47 19.09
CA ASN A 462 -2.35 11.49 19.16
C ASN A 462 -2.94 10.12 19.49
N LEU A 463 -2.36 9.04 18.96
CA LEU A 463 -2.79 7.68 19.27
C LEU A 463 -2.47 7.33 20.73
N ALA A 464 -1.26 7.66 21.19
CA ALA A 464 -0.85 7.48 22.57
C ALA A 464 -1.72 8.28 23.55
N LEU A 465 -2.12 9.50 23.19
CA LEU A 465 -3.01 10.34 24.01
C LEU A 465 -4.39 9.72 24.16
N LEU A 466 -4.94 9.15 23.08
CA LEU A 466 -6.24 8.49 23.13
C LEU A 466 -6.23 7.24 24.04
N LYS A 467 -5.13 6.47 24.03
CA LYS A 467 -4.94 5.35 24.96
C LYS A 467 -4.80 5.84 26.41
N HIS A 468 -4.01 6.90 26.63
CA HIS A 468 -3.84 7.53 27.94
C HIS A 468 -5.15 8.03 28.55
N MET A 469 -6.12 8.42 27.72
CA MET A 469 -7.42 8.95 28.14
C MET A 469 -8.56 7.92 28.11
N GLY A 470 -8.30 6.67 27.73
CA GLY A 470 -9.29 5.60 27.58
C GLY A 470 -9.97 5.16 28.88
N GLU A 471 -11.25 4.76 28.80
CA GLU A 471 -12.00 4.19 29.94
C GLU A 471 -11.42 2.84 30.40
N THR A 472 -10.90 2.06 29.45
CA THR A 472 -10.08 0.86 29.70
C THR A 472 -8.62 1.32 29.74
N PHE A 473 -8.14 1.67 30.93
CA PHE A 473 -6.80 2.21 31.18
C PHE A 473 -5.72 1.22 30.70
N ASP A 474 -5.13 1.44 29.53
CA ASP A 474 -4.27 0.44 28.88
C ASP A 474 -2.92 0.98 28.37
N GLY A 475 -2.66 2.29 28.47
CA GLY A 475 -1.37 2.88 28.09
C GLY A 475 -1.12 4.23 28.77
N GLN A 476 0.14 4.56 29.04
CA GLN A 476 0.57 5.84 29.60
C GLN A 476 1.25 6.71 28.54
N LEU A 477 0.99 8.01 28.53
CA LEU A 477 1.68 9.00 27.71
C LEU A 477 2.43 10.01 28.58
N ILE A 478 3.73 10.15 28.32
CA ILE A 478 4.63 11.10 28.99
C ILE A 478 5.23 12.04 27.95
N PRO A 479 4.66 13.24 27.76
CA PRO A 479 5.27 14.26 26.92
C PRO A 479 6.43 14.92 27.66
N VAL A 480 7.57 15.06 26.99
CA VAL A 480 8.80 15.64 27.55
C VAL A 480 9.27 16.76 26.64
N LEU A 481 9.32 17.98 27.15
CA LEU A 481 9.82 19.14 26.43
C LEU A 481 11.34 19.15 26.46
N ILE A 482 11.96 18.88 25.31
CA ILE A 482 13.42 18.77 25.20
C ILE A 482 14.07 19.98 24.54
N GLU A 483 13.30 20.83 23.86
CA GLU A 483 13.74 22.04 23.16
C GLU A 483 12.70 23.14 23.28
N PRO A 484 13.10 24.42 23.22
CA PRO A 484 12.13 25.52 23.25
C PRO A 484 11.19 25.42 22.05
N VAL A 485 9.90 25.36 22.37
CA VAL A 485 8.79 25.46 21.41
C VAL A 485 8.02 26.72 21.76
N GLY A 486 7.65 27.53 20.76
CA GLY A 486 7.00 28.83 21.01
C GLY A 486 5.69 28.67 21.79
N GLU A 487 4.67 28.11 21.16
CA GLU A 487 3.43 27.71 21.81
C GLU A 487 3.16 26.23 21.45
N VAL A 488 2.99 25.38 22.47
CA VAL A 488 2.58 23.99 22.23
C VAL A 488 1.15 24.04 21.68
N PRO A 489 0.87 23.43 20.51
CA PRO A 489 -0.48 23.44 19.94
C PRO A 489 -1.50 22.97 20.97
N LYS A 490 -2.70 23.58 21.01
CA LYS A 490 -3.76 23.18 21.96
C LYS A 490 -4.04 21.68 21.91
N THR A 491 -3.90 21.06 20.75
CA THR A 491 -4.00 19.62 20.51
C THR A 491 -3.00 18.77 21.31
N HIS A 492 -1.84 19.32 21.67
CA HIS A 492 -0.74 18.66 22.41
C HIS A 492 -0.61 19.14 23.86
N SER A 493 -1.51 20.03 24.30
CA SER A 493 -1.50 20.61 25.66
C SER A 493 -2.31 19.81 26.68
N SER A 494 -3.05 18.78 26.24
CA SER A 494 -3.99 18.03 27.09
C SER A 494 -3.31 17.17 28.15
N VAL A 495 -2.05 16.79 27.94
CA VAL A 495 -1.16 16.23 28.96
C VAL A 495 -0.01 17.20 29.14
N LYS A 496 0.21 17.64 30.38
CA LYS A 496 1.27 18.62 30.68
C LYS A 496 2.63 18.01 30.35
N ALA A 497 3.39 18.66 29.46
CA ALA A 497 4.74 18.24 29.16
C ALA A 497 5.66 18.49 30.36
N ILE A 498 6.56 17.54 30.63
CA ILE A 498 7.62 17.68 31.63
C ILE A 498 8.74 18.50 31.00
N ASP A 499 9.11 19.61 31.62
CA ASP A 499 10.22 20.43 31.15
C ASP A 499 11.56 19.76 31.45
N ALA A 500 12.27 19.36 30.39
CA ALA A 500 13.60 18.79 30.43
C ALA A 500 14.58 19.62 29.57
N MET A 501 14.33 20.92 29.40
CA MET A 501 15.19 21.79 28.58
C MET A 501 16.50 22.17 29.30
N GLY A 502 17.50 22.54 28.48
CA GLY A 502 18.77 23.06 28.97
C GLY A 502 19.55 22.09 29.86
N ASP A 503 20.22 22.63 30.89
CA ASP A 503 21.09 21.86 31.80
C ASP A 503 20.33 20.84 32.66
N ALA A 504 19.01 20.98 32.76
CA ALA A 504 18.15 20.08 33.52
C ALA A 504 17.82 18.77 32.76
N PHE A 505 18.13 18.67 31.47
CA PHE A 505 17.74 17.52 30.64
C PHE A 505 18.11 16.16 31.25
N GLN A 506 19.39 15.99 31.62
CA GLN A 506 19.88 14.70 32.10
C GLN A 506 19.25 14.27 33.42
N SER A 507 19.10 15.20 34.37
CA SER A 507 18.54 14.91 35.69
C SER A 507 17.04 14.58 35.61
N VAL A 508 16.30 15.33 34.80
CA VAL A 508 14.86 15.11 34.57
C VAL A 508 14.64 13.80 33.80
N ALA A 509 15.38 13.53 32.73
CA ALA A 509 15.27 12.29 31.97
C ALA A 509 15.55 11.05 32.85
N VAL A 510 16.57 11.10 33.73
CA VAL A 510 16.82 10.02 34.69
C VAL A 510 15.65 9.82 35.66
N ALA A 511 15.05 10.90 36.15
CA ALA A 511 13.89 10.82 37.05
C ALA A 511 12.66 10.20 36.36
N ILE A 512 12.40 10.56 35.10
CA ILE A 512 11.35 9.96 34.28
C ILE A 512 11.60 8.47 34.11
N CYS A 513 12.80 8.07 33.66
CA CYS A 513 13.13 6.66 33.45
C CYS A 513 13.00 5.81 34.72
N LYS A 514 13.43 6.32 35.88
CA LYS A 514 13.24 5.64 37.18
C LYS A 514 11.76 5.44 37.50
N SER A 515 10.95 6.46 37.26
CA SER A 515 9.51 6.42 37.53
C SER A 515 8.80 5.44 36.59
N VAL A 516 9.15 5.41 35.30
CA VAL A 516 8.63 4.43 34.32
C VAL A 516 8.99 3.00 34.71
N VAL A 517 10.25 2.74 35.05
CA VAL A 517 10.71 1.39 35.47
C VAL A 517 10.02 0.95 36.76
N SER A 518 9.82 1.86 37.72
CA SER A 518 9.11 1.56 38.97
C SER A 518 7.64 1.24 38.68
N TRP A 519 6.96 2.07 37.90
CA TRP A 519 5.56 1.88 37.55
C TRP A 519 5.33 0.56 36.79
N LEU A 520 6.20 0.19 35.84
CA LEU A 520 6.12 -1.09 35.13
C LEU A 520 6.27 -2.32 36.05
N LYS A 521 6.85 -2.15 37.25
CA LYS A 521 7.03 -3.22 38.24
C LYS A 521 5.93 -3.29 39.30
N THR A 522 5.48 -2.13 39.79
CA THR A 522 4.58 -2.05 40.95
C THR A 522 3.17 -1.55 40.62
N GLU A 523 2.96 -1.05 39.40
CA GLU A 523 1.76 -0.31 38.95
C GLU A 523 1.45 0.96 39.78
N GLU A 524 2.33 1.34 40.71
CA GLU A 524 2.19 2.56 41.51
C GLU A 524 2.53 3.79 40.65
N MET A 525 1.60 4.75 40.59
CA MET A 525 1.74 5.97 39.80
C MET A 525 2.53 7.03 40.56
N ASN A 526 3.58 7.57 39.94
CA ASN A 526 4.25 8.79 40.39
C ASN A 526 3.57 10.02 39.76
N ASP A 527 2.79 10.77 40.55
CA ASP A 527 1.99 11.91 40.07
C ASP A 527 2.83 13.05 39.44
N LEU A 528 4.16 13.10 39.69
CA LEU A 528 5.07 14.07 39.06
C LEU A 528 5.42 13.73 37.60
N VAL A 529 5.33 12.44 37.24
CA VAL A 529 5.71 11.93 35.91
C VAL A 529 4.48 11.47 35.13
N PHE A 530 3.54 10.83 35.81
CA PHE A 530 2.28 10.37 35.26
C PHE A 530 1.19 11.38 35.63
N ASN A 531 0.95 12.35 34.74
CA ASN A 531 -0.17 13.26 34.91
C ASN A 531 -1.48 12.48 34.88
N LYS A 532 -2.07 12.22 36.05
CA LYS A 532 -3.47 11.81 36.15
C LYS A 532 -4.31 12.97 35.68
N VAL A 533 -4.88 12.86 34.49
CA VAL A 533 -5.88 13.81 34.03
C VAL A 533 -7.07 13.66 34.98
N PRO A 534 -7.43 14.69 35.78
CA PRO A 534 -8.63 14.61 36.59
C PRO A 534 -9.80 14.62 35.61
N VAL A 535 -10.71 13.67 35.76
CA VAL A 535 -11.93 13.42 34.97
C VAL A 535 -11.79 12.19 34.05
N SER A 536 -12.77 11.28 34.18
CA SER A 536 -13.16 10.32 33.16
C SER A 536 -13.55 11.08 31.89
N LEU A 537 -12.57 11.53 31.13
CA LEU A 537 -12.81 12.21 29.88
C LEU A 537 -13.36 11.17 28.92
N ASN A 538 -14.62 11.37 28.55
CA ASN A 538 -15.26 10.59 27.52
C ASN A 538 -14.42 10.75 26.24
N VAL A 539 -13.72 9.68 25.84
CA VAL A 539 -12.85 9.66 24.64
C VAL A 539 -13.62 10.14 23.42
N SER A 540 -14.89 9.76 23.29
CA SER A 540 -15.77 10.25 22.23
C SER A 540 -15.96 11.77 22.27
N LYS A 541 -16.02 12.39 23.45
CA LYS A 541 -16.08 13.86 23.61
C LYS A 541 -14.76 14.54 23.22
N ILE A 542 -13.60 13.94 23.51
CA ILE A 542 -12.29 14.47 23.10
C ILE A 542 -12.14 14.40 21.58
N LEU A 543 -12.42 13.24 21.01
CA LEU A 543 -12.40 13.00 19.56
C LEU A 543 -13.31 13.99 18.85
N GLU A 544 -14.52 14.19 19.38
CA GLU A 544 -15.48 15.14 18.84
C GLU A 544 -15.00 16.59 18.97
N THR A 545 -14.41 16.97 20.11
CA THR A 545 -13.85 18.31 20.30
C THR A 545 -12.71 18.60 19.31
N ARG A 546 -11.86 17.60 19.05
CA ARG A 546 -10.78 17.69 18.06
C ARG A 546 -11.31 17.77 16.64
N ARG A 547 -12.27 16.92 16.27
CA ARG A 547 -12.99 16.95 15.00
C ARG A 547 -13.55 18.36 14.72
N LEU A 548 -14.24 18.92 15.73
CA LEU A 548 -14.81 20.27 15.67
C LEU A 548 -13.75 21.38 15.61
N HIS A 549 -12.56 21.17 16.19
CA HIS A 549 -11.46 22.12 16.09
C HIS A 549 -10.89 22.18 14.66
N TYR A 550 -10.60 21.03 14.05
CA TYR A 550 -10.17 20.96 12.65
C TYR A 550 -11.19 21.60 11.71
N PHE A 551 -12.48 21.29 11.93
CA PHE A 551 -13.57 21.90 11.17
C PHE A 551 -13.59 23.44 11.29
N LYS A 552 -13.40 23.97 12.51
CA LYS A 552 -13.39 25.43 12.75
C LYS A 552 -12.18 26.13 12.17
N GLU A 553 -10.99 25.56 12.33
CA GLU A 553 -9.74 26.14 11.81
C GLU A 553 -9.77 26.24 10.28
N ARG A 554 -10.28 25.22 9.60
CA ARG A 554 -10.50 25.27 8.15
C ARG A 554 -11.57 26.28 7.73
N LEU A 555 -12.67 26.37 8.47
CA LEU A 555 -13.68 27.41 8.26
C LEU A 555 -13.10 28.81 8.40
N GLU A 556 -12.23 29.04 9.38
CA GLU A 556 -11.53 30.31 9.56
C GLU A 556 -10.56 30.60 8.40
N LEU A 557 -9.78 29.61 7.94
CA LEU A 557 -8.91 29.74 6.77
C LEU A 557 -9.71 30.04 5.49
N PHE A 558 -10.82 29.33 5.27
CA PHE A 558 -11.72 29.55 4.14
C PHE A 558 -12.32 30.95 4.17
N ASN A 559 -12.83 31.39 5.32
CA ASN A 559 -13.39 32.73 5.52
C ASN A 559 -12.34 33.84 5.32
N ASN A 560 -11.10 33.61 5.73
CA ASN A 560 -10.00 34.56 5.54
C ASN A 560 -9.60 34.66 4.06
N GLN A 561 -9.59 33.55 3.32
CA GLN A 561 -9.33 33.54 1.87
C GLN A 561 -10.47 34.17 1.06
N THR A 562 -11.73 33.99 1.47
CA THR A 562 -12.89 34.67 0.84
C THR A 562 -12.88 36.16 1.15
N LYS A 563 -12.56 36.58 2.38
CA LYS A 563 -12.38 38.01 2.72
C LYS A 563 -11.25 38.66 1.93
N ALA A 564 -10.13 37.97 1.70
CA ALA A 564 -9.05 38.47 0.86
C ALA A 564 -9.51 38.70 -0.61
N LYS A 565 -10.24 37.74 -1.19
CA LYS A 565 -10.84 37.88 -2.53
C LYS A 565 -11.94 38.95 -2.62
N TYR A 566 -12.66 39.19 -1.52
CA TYR A 566 -13.70 40.22 -1.46
C TYR A 566 -13.09 41.63 -1.36
N ASN A 567 -12.00 41.78 -0.59
CA ASN A 567 -11.25 43.04 -0.49
C ASN A 567 -10.54 43.40 -1.81
N GLU A 568 -10.02 42.43 -2.57
CA GLU A 568 -9.46 42.67 -3.91
C GLU A 568 -10.51 43.15 -4.94
N LYS A 569 -11.77 42.71 -4.79
CA LYS A 569 -12.88 43.17 -5.65
C LYS A 569 -13.41 44.56 -5.29
N SER A 570 -13.18 45.04 -4.07
CA SER A 570 -13.60 46.38 -3.64
C SER A 570 -12.69 47.53 -4.09
N GLU A 571 -11.52 47.24 -4.67
CA GLU A 571 -10.54 48.25 -5.12
C GLU A 571 -10.41 48.41 -6.65
N GLN A 572 -11.37 47.93 -7.45
CA GLN A 572 -11.36 48.21 -8.89
C GLN A 572 -12.26 49.41 -9.26
N PRO A 573 -11.75 50.44 -9.97
CA PRO A 573 -12.58 51.54 -10.47
C PRO A 573 -13.51 51.07 -11.58
N GLN A 574 -14.75 51.57 -11.56
CA GLN A 574 -15.76 51.38 -12.59
C GLN A 574 -15.19 51.66 -13.99
N SER A 575 -15.31 50.70 -14.92
CA SER A 575 -15.33 51.03 -16.35
C SER A 575 -16.21 50.06 -17.16
N ASP A 576 -16.86 50.68 -18.14
CA ASP A 576 -17.98 50.31 -18.98
C ASP A 576 -18.14 48.87 -19.48
N SER A 577 -19.42 48.49 -19.51
CA SER A 577 -20.04 47.33 -20.14
C SER A 577 -19.64 47.13 -21.61
N LYS A 578 -19.08 45.96 -21.92
CA LYS A 578 -19.26 45.30 -23.23
C LYS A 578 -19.51 43.81 -23.02
N GLU A 579 -20.65 43.35 -23.54
CA GLU A 579 -21.00 41.94 -23.71
C GLU A 579 -19.86 41.21 -24.44
N ASN A 580 -19.23 40.25 -23.77
CA ASN A 580 -18.35 39.29 -24.43
C ASN A 580 -18.99 37.90 -24.37
N VAL A 581 -19.46 37.51 -25.57
CA VAL A 581 -19.90 36.18 -25.99
C VAL A 581 -18.90 35.10 -25.54
N PRO A 582 -19.36 33.92 -25.09
CA PRO A 582 -18.45 32.83 -24.70
C PRO A 582 -17.62 32.36 -25.91
N PRO A 583 -16.32 32.06 -25.74
CA PRO A 583 -15.48 31.61 -26.85
C PRO A 583 -15.96 30.26 -27.38
N LYS A 584 -16.08 30.19 -28.71
CA LYS A 584 -16.39 28.98 -29.47
C LYS A 584 -15.31 27.92 -29.23
N ALA A 585 -15.76 26.68 -29.11
CA ALA A 585 -14.92 25.49 -29.05
C ALA A 585 -13.91 25.45 -30.22
N GLU A 586 -12.63 25.54 -29.89
CA GLU A 586 -11.54 25.22 -30.82
C GLU A 586 -11.52 23.71 -31.05
N LYS A 587 -11.55 23.32 -32.32
CA LYS A 587 -11.32 21.94 -32.76
C LYS A 587 -9.82 21.65 -32.63
N THR A 588 -9.43 20.99 -31.55
CA THR A 588 -8.13 20.33 -31.46
C THR A 588 -8.12 19.06 -32.33
N SER A 589 -6.98 18.83 -32.98
CA SER A 589 -6.67 17.70 -33.86
C SER A 589 -6.82 16.33 -33.18
N PRO A 590 -7.04 15.23 -33.94
CA PRO A 590 -7.47 13.95 -33.38
C PRO A 590 -6.38 13.07 -32.72
N GLU A 591 -5.21 13.62 -32.37
CA GLU A 591 -4.04 12.81 -31.97
C GLU A 591 -3.64 12.86 -30.48
N ASP A 592 -4.28 13.69 -29.63
CA ASP A 592 -3.93 13.79 -28.19
C ASP A 592 -5.04 13.30 -27.22
N ALA A 593 -5.95 12.43 -27.66
CA ALA A 593 -7.00 11.87 -26.79
C ALA A 593 -6.53 10.61 -26.04
N THR A 594 -5.59 10.75 -25.10
CA THR A 594 -5.11 9.66 -24.24
C THR A 594 -5.18 10.02 -22.75
N ALA A 595 -5.77 9.12 -21.95
CA ALA A 595 -6.04 9.14 -20.50
C ALA A 595 -7.22 10.00 -20.00
N VAL A 596 -8.40 9.37 -19.84
CA VAL A 596 -9.54 9.95 -19.12
C VAL A 596 -9.28 9.83 -17.60
N GLY A 597 -8.61 10.82 -17.00
CA GLY A 597 -8.34 10.86 -15.56
C GLY A 597 -9.61 10.91 -14.69
N ILE A 598 -9.57 10.30 -13.51
CA ILE A 598 -10.62 10.37 -12.47
C ILE A 598 -10.36 11.63 -11.64
N ASP A 599 -11.39 12.46 -11.41
CA ASP A 599 -11.25 13.66 -10.56
C ASP A 599 -11.50 13.31 -9.09
N VAL A 600 -12.52 12.49 -8.80
CA VAL A 600 -12.90 12.08 -7.44
C VAL A 600 -12.99 10.56 -7.35
N ALA A 601 -12.22 9.94 -6.46
CA ALA A 601 -12.38 8.54 -6.08
C ALA A 601 -13.18 8.41 -4.78
N LEU A 602 -14.17 7.53 -4.74
CA LEU A 602 -14.93 7.20 -3.54
C LEU A 602 -14.51 5.84 -2.99
N SER A 603 -14.20 5.78 -1.70
CA SER A 603 -13.90 4.55 -0.96
C SER A 603 -14.93 4.33 0.15
N TYR A 604 -15.62 3.20 0.09
CA TYR A 604 -16.64 2.77 1.05
C TYR A 604 -16.83 1.26 0.97
N THR A 605 -17.43 0.66 2.00
CA THR A 605 -17.88 -0.74 1.97
C THR A 605 -19.35 -0.83 1.52
N GLU A 606 -19.86 -2.05 1.33
CA GLU A 606 -21.26 -2.27 0.93
C GLU A 606 -22.27 -1.62 1.89
N SER A 607 -21.97 -1.53 3.19
CA SER A 607 -22.84 -0.88 4.17
C SER A 607 -22.95 0.64 4.00
N GLU A 608 -21.98 1.29 3.37
CA GLU A 608 -22.01 2.75 3.14
C GLU A 608 -22.35 3.12 1.69
N GLU A 609 -22.73 2.15 0.85
CA GLU A 609 -23.02 2.39 -0.57
C GLU A 609 -24.03 3.52 -0.79
N GLN A 610 -25.06 3.61 0.05
CA GLN A 610 -26.08 4.65 -0.03
C GLN A 610 -25.49 6.08 0.06
N TYR A 611 -24.47 6.29 0.90
CA TYR A 611 -23.83 7.59 1.09
C TYR A 611 -22.90 7.91 -0.07
N GLY A 612 -22.16 6.91 -0.56
CA GLY A 612 -21.35 7.03 -1.77
C GLY A 612 -22.18 7.39 -3.01
N GLN A 613 -23.34 6.74 -3.21
CA GLN A 613 -24.26 7.08 -4.30
C GLN A 613 -24.89 8.46 -4.15
N ALA A 614 -25.22 8.87 -2.91
CA ALA A 614 -25.75 10.19 -2.64
C ALA A 614 -24.73 11.29 -3.01
N LEU A 615 -23.50 11.21 -2.50
CA LEU A 615 -22.45 12.18 -2.81
C LEU A 615 -22.13 12.22 -4.31
N LYS A 616 -22.06 11.06 -4.96
CA LYS A 616 -21.85 10.99 -6.41
C LYS A 616 -22.92 11.73 -7.20
N LYS A 617 -24.20 11.58 -6.83
CA LYS A 617 -25.30 12.32 -7.47
C LYS A 617 -25.19 13.81 -7.20
N MET A 618 -24.82 14.23 -5.99
CA MET A 618 -24.64 15.64 -5.65
C MET A 618 -23.50 16.27 -6.47
N LEU A 619 -22.36 15.58 -6.58
CA LEU A 619 -21.23 16.01 -7.40
C LEU A 619 -21.63 16.15 -8.87
N HIS A 620 -22.41 15.19 -9.42
CA HIS A 620 -22.87 15.25 -10.80
C HIS A 620 -23.85 16.39 -11.08
N LEU A 621 -24.71 16.72 -10.10
CA LEU A 621 -25.63 17.85 -10.19
C LEU A 621 -24.88 19.19 -10.07
N LYS A 622 -23.91 19.28 -9.17
CA LYS A 622 -23.18 20.53 -8.86
C LYS A 622 -22.11 20.84 -9.89
N ALA A 623 -21.37 19.83 -10.33
CA ALA A 623 -20.24 19.94 -11.23
C ALA A 623 -20.27 18.78 -12.25
N PRO A 624 -21.08 18.89 -13.32
CA PRO A 624 -21.25 17.81 -14.31
C PRO A 624 -19.94 17.38 -15.00
N TRP A 625 -18.91 18.23 -14.96
CA TRP A 625 -17.58 17.98 -15.48
C TRP A 625 -16.72 17.08 -14.59
N VAL A 626 -17.05 16.91 -13.31
CA VAL A 626 -16.29 16.10 -12.36
C VAL A 626 -16.50 14.61 -12.65
N LYS A 627 -15.41 13.90 -12.92
CA LYS A 627 -15.41 12.46 -13.11
C LYS A 627 -15.25 11.75 -11.77
N VAL A 628 -16.35 11.18 -11.28
CA VAL A 628 -16.36 10.39 -10.04
C VAL A 628 -16.17 8.91 -10.35
N SER A 629 -15.33 8.21 -9.59
CA SER A 629 -15.14 6.77 -9.73
C SER A 629 -16.47 6.00 -9.58
N LYS A 630 -16.61 4.88 -10.29
CA LYS A 630 -17.76 3.98 -10.13
C LYS A 630 -17.45 2.98 -9.00
N LYS A 631 -18.24 2.97 -7.92
CA LYS A 631 -18.43 1.78 -7.07
C LYS A 631 -19.92 1.43 -7.07
N SER A 632 -20.24 0.14 -7.20
CA SER A 632 -21.57 -0.46 -6.93
C SER A 632 -21.53 -1.98 -7.10
N GLN A 633 -21.91 -2.70 -6.03
CA GLN A 633 -22.37 -4.10 -5.94
C GLN A 633 -21.36 -5.26 -5.97
N SER A 634 -20.95 -5.63 -4.75
CA SER A 634 -20.94 -6.95 -4.10
C SER A 634 -20.57 -8.26 -4.82
N LYS A 635 -19.76 -9.04 -4.08
CA LYS A 635 -19.42 -10.48 -4.19
C LYS A 635 -18.38 -10.94 -5.21
N ALA A 636 -17.58 -10.03 -5.74
CA ALA A 636 -16.34 -10.40 -6.43
C ALA A 636 -15.14 -10.08 -5.55
N GLU A 637 -14.35 -11.07 -5.16
CA GLU A 637 -13.01 -10.83 -4.56
C GLU A 637 -12.08 -10.02 -5.49
N GLY A 638 -12.54 -9.64 -6.69
CA GLY A 638 -11.86 -8.87 -7.70
C GLY A 638 -12.26 -7.38 -7.84
N SER A 639 -12.46 -6.58 -6.79
CA SER A 639 -12.66 -5.10 -6.96
C SER A 639 -11.53 -4.22 -6.43
N ALA A 640 -10.69 -4.75 -5.52
CA ALA A 640 -9.70 -3.99 -4.76
C ALA A 640 -8.72 -3.14 -5.59
N SER A 641 -8.37 -3.56 -6.80
CA SER A 641 -7.17 -3.03 -7.47
C SER A 641 -7.43 -2.00 -8.55
N ALA A 642 -8.59 -2.06 -9.22
CA ALA A 642 -9.11 -0.93 -10.00
C ALA A 642 -9.45 0.26 -9.09
N GLU A 643 -9.86 -0.06 -7.85
CA GLU A 643 -10.13 0.90 -6.79
C GLU A 643 -8.82 1.55 -6.31
N LEU A 644 -7.76 0.78 -6.06
CA LEU A 644 -6.44 1.34 -5.73
C LEU A 644 -5.87 2.23 -6.85
N THR A 645 -5.97 1.85 -8.13
CA THR A 645 -5.56 2.74 -9.24
C THR A 645 -6.40 4.02 -9.29
N ALA A 646 -7.71 3.94 -9.02
CA ALA A 646 -8.57 5.12 -8.93
C ALA A 646 -8.17 6.01 -7.76
N ILE A 647 -7.85 5.41 -6.61
CA ILE A 647 -7.35 6.12 -5.42
C ILE A 647 -5.97 6.72 -5.67
N ASP A 648 -5.10 6.08 -6.45
CA ASP A 648 -3.75 6.56 -6.77
C ASP A 648 -3.73 7.72 -7.77
N SER A 649 -4.64 7.68 -8.74
CA SER A 649 -4.69 8.67 -9.83
C SER A 649 -5.68 9.82 -9.57
N ALA A 650 -6.64 9.67 -8.65
CA ALA A 650 -7.65 10.69 -8.43
C ALA A 650 -7.08 11.98 -7.83
N LYS A 651 -7.58 13.13 -8.28
CA LYS A 651 -7.21 14.43 -7.68
C LYS A 651 -7.69 14.54 -6.23
N VAL A 652 -8.85 13.97 -5.95
CA VAL A 652 -9.49 13.93 -4.64
C VAL A 652 -9.95 12.50 -4.35
N VAL A 653 -9.76 12.05 -3.12
CA VAL A 653 -10.21 10.76 -2.58
C VAL A 653 -11.14 11.03 -1.42
N VAL A 654 -12.36 10.49 -1.47
CA VAL A 654 -13.34 10.56 -0.38
C VAL A 654 -13.46 9.18 0.27
N THR A 655 -13.25 9.08 1.58
CA THR A 655 -13.40 7.83 2.33
C THR A 655 -14.59 7.91 3.27
N PHE A 656 -15.44 6.90 3.29
CA PHE A 656 -16.60 6.85 4.18
C PHE A 656 -16.32 5.91 5.34
N LEU A 657 -15.84 6.48 6.44
CA LEU A 657 -15.36 5.72 7.59
C LEU A 657 -16.53 5.21 8.44
N SER A 658 -16.50 3.89 8.71
CA SER A 658 -17.46 3.17 9.54
C SER A 658 -16.77 1.98 10.23
N PRO A 659 -17.40 1.32 11.22
CA PRO A 659 -16.87 0.07 11.76
C PRO A 659 -16.60 -1.01 10.69
N SER A 660 -17.50 -1.18 9.72
CA SER A 660 -17.33 -2.14 8.62
C SER A 660 -16.18 -1.77 7.68
N TYR A 661 -15.90 -0.48 7.51
CA TYR A 661 -14.72 0.00 6.79
C TYR A 661 -13.41 -0.46 7.46
N LEU A 662 -13.37 -0.49 8.79
CA LEU A 662 -12.19 -0.91 9.56
C LEU A 662 -11.93 -2.41 9.50
N GLU A 663 -13.00 -3.21 9.38
CA GLU A 663 -12.92 -4.66 9.28
C GLU A 663 -12.50 -5.11 7.87
N SER A 664 -12.59 -4.23 6.88
CA SER A 664 -12.21 -4.53 5.50
C SER A 664 -10.73 -4.24 5.23
N SER A 665 -9.96 -5.30 4.98
CA SER A 665 -8.55 -5.17 4.58
C SER A 665 -8.36 -4.36 3.30
N ILE A 666 -9.34 -4.37 2.38
CA ILE A 666 -9.29 -3.65 1.11
C ILE A 666 -9.48 -2.15 1.31
N GLN A 667 -10.52 -1.74 2.05
CA GLN A 667 -10.79 -0.32 2.28
C GLN A 667 -9.74 0.33 3.19
N VAL A 668 -9.16 -0.45 4.10
CA VAL A 668 -7.98 -0.04 4.87
C VAL A 668 -6.78 0.19 3.95
N GLU A 669 -6.51 -0.69 2.98
CA GLU A 669 -5.45 -0.52 1.97
C GLU A 669 -5.69 0.72 1.08
N GLU A 670 -6.94 0.96 0.65
CA GLU A 670 -7.32 2.19 -0.09
C GLU A 670 -7.08 3.47 0.73
N LEU A 671 -7.48 3.48 2.01
CA LEU A 671 -7.25 4.61 2.90
C LEU A 671 -5.75 4.85 3.12
N GLN A 672 -4.97 3.78 3.24
CA GLN A 672 -3.52 3.85 3.43
C GLN A 672 -2.81 4.52 2.25
N LEU A 673 -3.19 4.15 1.04
CA LEU A 673 -2.70 4.78 -0.19
C LEU A 673 -3.10 6.26 -0.24
N ALA A 674 -4.36 6.59 0.08
CA ALA A 674 -4.81 7.98 0.08
C ALA A 674 -4.10 8.85 1.14
N LEU A 675 -3.83 8.31 2.33
CA LEU A 675 -3.05 8.97 3.38
C LEU A 675 -1.60 9.21 2.95
N PHE A 676 -0.98 8.23 2.30
CA PHE A 676 0.36 8.39 1.75
C PHE A 676 0.42 9.56 0.74
N ARG A 677 -0.54 9.61 -0.18
CA ARG A 677 -0.64 10.71 -1.17
C ARG A 677 -0.85 12.06 -0.49
N GLN A 678 -1.72 12.14 0.52
CA GLN A 678 -1.94 13.36 1.30
C GLN A 678 -0.66 13.82 2.01
N ARG A 679 0.16 12.90 2.54
CA ARG A 679 1.43 13.24 3.21
C ARG A 679 2.50 13.72 2.22
N ALA A 680 2.54 13.15 1.02
CA ALA A 680 3.45 13.57 -0.04
C ALA A 680 3.10 14.97 -0.57
N ALA A 681 1.80 15.28 -0.67
CA ALA A 681 1.31 16.56 -1.20
C ALA A 681 1.05 17.58 -0.07
N LYS A 682 2.11 18.25 0.38
CA LYS A 682 2.07 19.21 1.51
C LYS A 682 1.05 20.36 1.37
N GLU A 683 0.67 20.72 0.15
CA GLU A 683 -0.22 21.87 -0.15
C GLU A 683 -1.55 21.48 -0.80
N ALA A 684 -1.72 20.21 -1.23
CA ALA A 684 -2.92 19.77 -1.91
C ALA A 684 -3.82 18.98 -0.96
N HIS A 685 -5.11 19.30 -0.96
CA HIS A 685 -6.11 18.54 -0.21
C HIS A 685 -6.61 17.34 -1.02
N ILE A 686 -5.97 16.19 -0.83
CA ILE A 686 -6.22 14.95 -1.57
C ILE A 686 -7.25 14.08 -0.85
N LEU A 687 -7.17 13.93 0.47
CA LEU A 687 -8.03 12.99 1.22
C LEU A 687 -9.17 13.70 1.98
N TYR A 688 -10.40 13.27 1.74
CA TYR A 688 -11.64 13.71 2.40
C TYR A 688 -12.30 12.55 3.16
N PRO A 689 -11.94 12.33 4.43
CA PRO A 689 -12.60 11.32 5.24
C PRO A 689 -13.93 11.86 5.80
N ILE A 690 -14.98 11.05 5.71
CA ILE A 690 -16.33 11.32 6.17
C ILE A 690 -16.75 10.21 7.15
N HIS A 691 -17.04 10.55 8.40
CA HIS A 691 -17.54 9.61 9.38
C HIS A 691 -19.04 9.35 9.17
N ILE A 692 -19.38 8.12 8.80
CA ILE A 692 -20.77 7.67 8.63
C ILE A 692 -21.35 7.22 9.97
N LEU A 693 -20.60 6.40 10.70
CA LEU A 693 -20.97 5.86 12.01
C LEU A 693 -19.85 6.12 13.01
N PRO A 694 -20.16 6.21 14.31
CA PRO A 694 -19.14 6.26 15.34
C PRO A 694 -18.18 5.06 15.20
N LEU A 695 -16.88 5.33 15.20
CA LEU A 695 -15.86 4.30 15.17
C LEU A 695 -15.85 3.49 16.49
N PRO A 696 -15.30 2.25 16.51
CA PRO A 696 -15.24 1.41 17.70
C PRO A 696 -14.56 2.08 18.89
N ARG A 697 -14.91 1.65 20.12
CA ARG A 697 -14.43 2.28 21.36
C ARG A 697 -12.92 2.21 21.59
N LYS A 698 -12.21 1.24 20.99
CA LYS A 698 -10.75 1.17 21.09
C LYS A 698 -10.10 2.20 20.15
N PRO A 699 -9.19 3.05 20.65
CA PRO A 699 -8.43 3.96 19.79
C PRO A 699 -7.70 3.18 18.70
N CYS A 700 -7.84 3.65 17.46
CA CYS A 700 -7.12 3.13 16.30
C CYS A 700 -6.58 4.32 15.51
N TYR A 701 -5.63 4.10 14.59
CA TYR A 701 -5.02 5.21 13.86
C TYR A 701 -6.05 6.04 13.04
N LEU A 702 -7.20 5.48 12.66
CA LEU A 702 -8.24 6.26 11.99
C LEU A 702 -8.87 7.34 12.88
N HIS A 703 -8.81 7.18 14.20
CA HIS A 703 -9.24 8.22 15.12
C HIS A 703 -8.32 9.46 15.10
N VAL A 704 -7.10 9.32 14.57
CA VAL A 704 -6.14 10.41 14.41
C VAL A 704 -6.04 10.92 12.98
N VAL A 705 -6.68 10.24 12.02
CA VAL A 705 -6.84 10.76 10.66
C VAL A 705 -7.73 12.01 10.75
N PRO A 706 -7.26 13.19 10.29
CA PRO A 706 -8.07 14.41 10.33
C PRO A 706 -9.37 14.20 9.55
N CYS A 707 -10.46 14.08 10.27
CA CYS A 707 -11.81 14.02 9.72
C CYS A 707 -12.57 15.22 10.24
N GLU A 708 -13.18 15.98 9.34
CA GLU A 708 -13.92 17.19 9.68
C GLU A 708 -15.42 16.93 9.71
N LEU A 709 -15.88 15.99 8.88
CA LEU A 709 -17.29 15.77 8.61
C LEU A 709 -17.77 14.43 9.20
N ALA A 710 -18.69 14.51 10.16
CA ALA A 710 -19.41 13.35 10.68
C ALA A 710 -20.90 13.51 10.41
N LEU A 711 -21.54 12.50 9.81
CA LEU A 711 -22.95 12.57 9.43
C LEU A 711 -23.90 12.51 10.63
N TYR A 712 -23.46 11.89 11.74
CA TYR A 712 -24.23 11.75 12.98
C TYR A 712 -24.14 12.96 13.93
N ASP A 713 -23.56 14.08 13.51
CA ASP A 713 -23.36 15.25 14.36
C ASP A 713 -24.69 15.97 14.65
N LEU A 714 -24.97 16.21 15.94
CA LEU A 714 -26.12 16.98 16.42
C LEU A 714 -26.12 18.44 15.94
N LEU A 715 -24.99 18.96 15.45
CA LEU A 715 -24.92 20.27 14.79
C LEU A 715 -25.83 20.33 13.56
N TRP A 716 -25.94 19.27 12.77
CA TRP A 716 -26.78 19.23 11.57
C TRP A 716 -28.26 19.36 11.92
N ARG A 717 -28.67 18.66 12.97
CA ARG A 717 -30.01 18.78 13.57
C ARG A 717 -30.32 20.20 14.01
N ASN A 718 -29.42 20.82 14.77
CA ASN A 718 -29.60 22.18 15.25
C ASN A 718 -29.65 23.22 14.11
N GLN A 719 -28.90 23.01 13.03
CA GLN A 719 -28.95 23.87 11.84
C GLN A 719 -30.27 23.70 11.07
N LEU A 720 -30.77 22.46 10.94
CA LEU A 720 -32.06 22.17 10.33
C LEU A 720 -33.23 22.71 11.16
N GLU A 721 -33.22 22.53 12.48
CA GLU A 721 -34.23 23.07 13.38
C GLU A 721 -34.26 24.60 13.38
N LYS A 722 -33.10 25.26 13.29
CA LYS A 722 -33.02 26.73 13.15
C LYS A 722 -33.60 27.21 11.81
N LYS A 723 -33.34 26.48 10.71
CA LYS A 723 -33.93 26.76 9.39
C LYS A 723 -35.46 26.55 9.39
N MET A 724 -35.94 25.47 9.99
CA MET A 724 -37.37 25.16 10.07
C MET A 724 -38.16 26.13 10.97
N LYS A 725 -37.56 26.63 12.06
CA LYS A 725 -38.21 27.56 13.01
C LYS A 725 -38.30 29.01 12.51
N ARG A 726 -37.49 29.43 11.53
CA ARG A 726 -37.49 30.82 11.03
C ARG A 726 -38.56 31.11 9.97
N ASN A 727 -39.22 30.11 9.37
CA ASN A 727 -40.14 30.30 8.24
C ASN A 727 -39.57 31.18 7.10
N ASP A 728 -38.23 31.31 7.04
CA ASP A 728 -37.51 32.07 6.03
C ASP A 728 -37.36 31.19 4.78
N TYR A 729 -38.35 31.27 3.89
CA TYR A 729 -38.22 30.81 2.50
C TYR A 729 -37.50 31.83 1.61
N GLY A 730 -36.98 32.92 2.20
CA GLY A 730 -36.27 34.01 1.51
C GLY A 730 -34.78 34.04 1.86
N MET A 731 -33.96 34.21 0.83
CA MET A 731 -32.51 34.43 0.85
C MET A 731 -32.06 35.36 1.98
N ILE A 732 -31.09 34.92 2.80
CA ILE A 732 -30.16 35.82 3.49
C ILE A 732 -28.72 35.30 3.35
N ASP A 733 -27.93 36.21 2.78
CA ASP A 733 -26.48 36.41 2.70
C ASP A 733 -25.57 35.48 3.53
N TRP A 734 -24.90 34.57 2.82
CA TRP A 734 -23.51 34.24 3.14
C TRP A 734 -22.68 35.15 2.26
N ASP A 735 -22.10 36.21 2.86
CA ASP A 735 -21.26 37.24 2.22
C ASP A 735 -20.88 36.93 0.76
N ALA A 736 -21.67 37.48 -0.15
CA ALA A 736 -21.57 37.60 -1.59
C ALA A 736 -20.28 37.10 -2.32
N SER A 737 -19.95 35.80 -2.32
CA SER A 737 -19.03 35.26 -3.35
C SER A 737 -19.17 33.77 -3.67
N VAL A 738 -20.11 33.05 -3.04
CA VAL A 738 -20.45 31.67 -3.41
C VAL A 738 -21.79 31.68 -4.17
N PRO A 739 -21.82 31.31 -5.46
CA PRO A 739 -23.09 31.06 -6.14
C PRO A 739 -23.79 29.90 -5.43
N TYR A 740 -24.94 30.20 -4.82
CA TYR A 740 -25.90 29.24 -4.31
C TYR A 740 -26.12 28.11 -5.33
N PHE A 741 -25.91 26.85 -4.92
CA PHE A 741 -26.94 25.86 -5.26
C PHE A 741 -28.05 26.07 -4.25
N GLY A 742 -29.13 26.69 -4.71
CA GLY A 742 -30.43 26.45 -4.11
C GLY A 742 -30.64 24.94 -4.12
N LEU A 743 -30.62 24.33 -2.94
CA LEU A 743 -31.44 23.15 -2.72
C LEU A 743 -32.88 23.66 -2.76
N ASP A 744 -33.41 23.72 -3.98
CA ASP A 744 -34.83 23.85 -4.23
C ASP A 744 -35.55 22.79 -3.38
N LEU A 745 -36.45 23.24 -2.51
CA LEU A 745 -37.28 22.38 -1.67
C LEU A 745 -38.08 21.38 -2.51
N GLN A 746 -38.39 21.64 -3.79
CA GLN A 746 -38.98 20.66 -4.70
C GLN A 746 -38.02 19.53 -5.06
N THR A 747 -36.70 19.74 -5.07
CA THR A 747 -35.70 18.69 -5.33
C THR A 747 -35.56 17.76 -4.13
N VAL A 748 -35.59 18.31 -2.91
CA VAL A 748 -35.69 17.54 -1.67
C VAL A 748 -37.05 16.83 -1.61
N GLU A 749 -38.16 17.50 -1.92
CA GLU A 749 -39.50 16.89 -1.96
C GLU A 749 -39.64 15.81 -3.05
N ARG A 750 -39.02 15.96 -4.23
CA ARG A 750 -38.99 14.92 -5.27
C ARG A 750 -38.19 13.69 -4.82
N TYR A 751 -37.15 13.90 -4.02
CA TYR A 751 -36.39 12.83 -3.36
C TYR A 751 -37.22 12.14 -2.27
N VAL A 752 -37.98 12.90 -1.48
CA VAL A 752 -38.85 12.41 -0.40
C VAL A 752 -40.10 11.69 -0.95
N LYS A 753 -40.65 12.14 -2.09
CA LYS A 753 -41.89 11.60 -2.70
C LYS A 753 -41.65 10.51 -3.76
N GLY A 754 -40.40 10.25 -4.17
CA GLY A 754 -40.06 9.24 -5.17
C GLY A 754 -40.01 7.82 -4.60
N LYS A 755 -40.81 6.90 -5.15
CA LYS A 755 -40.75 5.45 -4.90
C LYS A 755 -39.43 4.88 -5.49
N ASN A 756 -38.31 5.03 -4.79
CA ASN A 756 -37.02 4.45 -5.14
C ASN A 756 -36.41 3.78 -3.89
N PRO A 757 -35.69 2.64 -3.99
CA PRO A 757 -35.28 1.84 -2.83
C PRO A 757 -34.19 2.47 -1.95
N LEU A 758 -33.68 3.66 -2.29
CA LEU A 758 -32.71 4.45 -1.50
C LEU A 758 -33.31 5.12 -0.25
N LYS A 759 -34.37 4.54 0.33
CA LYS A 759 -35.03 5.10 1.52
C LYS A 759 -34.17 4.87 2.76
N ARG A 760 -33.70 5.99 3.35
CA ARG A 760 -33.30 6.24 4.77
C ARG A 760 -31.88 6.83 4.92
N VAL A 761 -31.62 7.97 4.30
CA VAL A 761 -30.61 8.91 4.82
C VAL A 761 -31.41 10.08 5.41
N ALA A 762 -31.26 10.36 6.70
CA ALA A 762 -31.98 11.42 7.40
C ALA A 762 -31.62 12.79 6.82
N ASP A 763 -32.55 13.76 6.87
CA ASP A 763 -32.37 15.10 6.29
C ASP A 763 -31.09 15.80 6.80
N GLU A 764 -30.67 15.48 8.03
CA GLU A 764 -29.45 15.94 8.70
C GLU A 764 -28.16 15.44 8.02
N GLU A 765 -28.13 14.16 7.66
CA GLU A 765 -26.98 13.52 7.01
C GLU A 765 -26.79 14.04 5.58
N MET A 766 -27.88 14.35 4.88
CA MET A 766 -27.84 14.95 3.53
C MET A 766 -27.29 16.37 3.53
N LEU A 767 -27.55 17.15 4.58
CA LEU A 767 -26.99 18.50 4.73
C LEU A 767 -25.47 18.44 4.87
N ALA A 768 -24.96 17.51 5.68
CA ALA A 768 -23.53 17.28 5.86
C ALA A 768 -22.84 16.85 4.55
N LEU A 769 -23.42 15.87 3.84
CA LEU A 769 -22.89 15.44 2.54
C LEU A 769 -22.89 16.57 1.49
N SER A 770 -23.86 17.49 1.55
CA SER A 770 -23.88 18.66 0.67
C SER A 770 -22.70 19.58 0.88
N LEU A 771 -22.21 19.74 2.12
CA LEU A 771 -21.04 20.55 2.41
C LEU A 771 -19.77 19.88 1.90
N ALA A 772 -19.59 18.59 2.16
CA ALA A 772 -18.49 17.83 1.57
C ALA A 772 -18.47 17.95 0.04
N CYS A 773 -19.63 17.85 -0.61
CA CYS A 773 -19.76 18.05 -2.05
C CYS A 773 -19.30 19.44 -2.50
N ASN A 774 -19.60 20.48 -1.71
CA ASN A 774 -19.21 21.84 -2.05
C ASN A 774 -17.69 22.01 -1.99
N ASP A 775 -17.09 21.56 -0.89
CA ASP A 775 -15.64 21.70 -0.64
C ASP A 775 -14.81 20.93 -1.68
N ILE A 776 -15.28 19.75 -2.07
CA ILE A 776 -14.66 18.95 -3.13
C ILE A 776 -14.68 19.71 -4.46
N VAL A 777 -15.82 20.30 -4.84
CA VAL A 777 -15.95 21.05 -6.10
C VAL A 777 -15.06 22.29 -6.09
N ASP A 778 -15.01 23.01 -4.98
CA ASP A 778 -14.18 24.21 -4.85
C ASP A 778 -12.69 23.85 -4.96
N THR A 779 -12.27 22.76 -4.30
CA THR A 779 -10.89 22.24 -4.38
C THR A 779 -10.50 21.85 -5.82
N LEU A 780 -11.43 21.25 -6.55
CA LEU A 780 -11.21 20.86 -7.94
C LEU A 780 -11.24 22.05 -8.90
N SER A 781 -11.84 23.19 -8.51
CA SER A 781 -12.00 24.40 -9.32
C SER A 781 -10.91 25.44 -9.08
N GLN A 782 -10.12 25.31 -8.01
CA GLN A 782 -8.96 26.16 -7.70
C GLN A 782 -7.67 25.73 -8.43
N LYS A 783 -7.71 24.59 -9.12
CA LYS A 783 -6.66 24.08 -10.02
C LYS A 783 -7.11 24.25 -11.46
#